data_AF-A0A5D3DJ26-F1
#
_entry.id   AF-A0A5D3DJ26-F1
#
_cell.length_a   1.000
_cell.length_b   1.000
_cell.length_c   1.000
_cell.angle_alpha   90.00
_cell.angle_beta   90.00
_cell.angle_gamma   90.00
#
_symmetry.space_group_name_H-M   'P 1'
#
loop_
_entity.id
_entity.type
_entity.pdbx_description
1 polymer ?
#
loop_
_entity_poly.entity_id
_entity_poly.type
_entity_poly.pdbx_seq_one_letter_code
_entity_poly.pdbx_strand_id
1 'polypeptide(L)'
;MNLDLGPFSGENFDPKKWINSACQTRHPQESLDKHLVDLEMKLQMVSEEIAASLEELSANALLRVPRATRDVIRLRDDAVSLRSAVSGILQKLKKAEGSSAESIAALARVDTVKQRMEAAYETLQDAAGLAQLSSTVEDVFASGDLPRAAETLANMRHCLSAVGEVAEFANVRKQLEVLEDRLDAMVQPRLTDALTNRKVDVAQDLRVILLRIGRFKSLEQNYTKVHLKPIKQLWEDFDTKQRAHKVANEKNEYERPTTNNDFQSSFPSVSFTSWLPSFYDELLLYLEQEWKWCMIAFPDDYKALVPKLLIEIMAVVGSSFISRINHATADVIPGTLGKGILDVLSGDMPKGVKIQTKHLEALIDLHNMTGSFARNIQHLFSESDLNILTNTLKAVYFPFETFKQRYGQMERAILSAEIAEVDLRGAVTRGVGAQGIELSETVRRMEESIPQVILFLEAAVERCISFTGGSEADEILLALDDVMLQYISSLQETLKSLRVVCGIDQSSDGVGSKKETGLDKKDGTRKVDLMSNEEEWSIVQGTLQMLTVADCLTSRSSVFEASLRATLARLSTTLSVSVFGSSLDQKQSHIVGDYSHREVTIGGRAALDMAAIRLVDVPEKAKKLFNLLDQSKDPRFHALPLASQRVSAFADKVNELVYDVLISKVRQRLSDVSRLPIWSSVEEHSALPLPTFSSYPQSYVTSVGEYLLTLPQQLEPLAEGISNSNANNDEAQFFAAEWMCKVAEGTAALYTEQLRGIQHVTDRGAQQLSVDIEYLTNVLSALSMEIPPALSTFLTCFSTPREQLKDLLKSDSGRELDLPTANLPSTMNDTVDKLVIFLAKRDGIDKLVKTFQYVSKLVHWHLETSHPDKATRAKNWEVASGISRKAFRTGRFLTGFNALRRSPGSTPMFQFLAVLANAGEMVYFFFDHLLWLSRIGTLDAKLAKKMSFISAFGESFGYIFFIVADVIMLKQGIEAERKLRSSKEDSKEESINKIKSDRIMRLMAVAANVADLIIGLAEIEPNPFCNHTITLGISGLVSAWAGWYRNWPS
;
A
#
# COMPACT_ATOMS: atom_id res chain seq x y z
N MET A 1 25.51 43.63 -12.75
CA MET A 1 26.26 42.64 -11.94
C MET A 1 25.33 42.31 -10.77
N ASN A 2 24.45 41.33 -10.97
CA ASN A 2 23.32 41.07 -10.07
C ASN A 2 23.76 40.10 -8.97
N LEU A 3 23.67 40.51 -7.71
CA LEU A 3 23.64 39.56 -6.61
C LEU A 3 22.31 38.79 -6.70
N ASP A 4 22.38 37.47 -6.65
CA ASP A 4 21.18 36.63 -6.53
C ASP A 4 20.65 36.75 -5.09
N LEU A 5 19.44 37.30 -4.96
CA LEU A 5 18.76 37.48 -3.67
C LEU A 5 17.89 36.28 -3.28
N GLY A 6 17.70 35.32 -4.19
CA GLY A 6 16.93 34.10 -3.95
C GLY A 6 17.34 33.34 -2.67
N PRO A 7 18.64 33.19 -2.35
CA PRO A 7 19.09 32.51 -1.14
C PRO A 7 18.61 33.17 0.16
N PHE A 8 18.47 34.50 0.21
CA PHE A 8 18.03 35.23 1.41
C PHE A 8 16.55 35.02 1.74
N SER A 9 15.76 34.49 0.80
CA SER A 9 14.33 34.24 0.98
C SER A 9 14.00 32.84 1.53
N GLY A 10 14.98 31.94 1.63
CA GLY A 10 14.78 30.58 2.12
C GLY A 10 14.86 30.46 3.64
N GLU A 11 13.97 29.67 4.24
CA GLU A 11 13.91 29.41 5.69
C GLU A 11 15.17 28.71 6.24
N ASN A 12 15.96 28.04 5.38
CA ASN A 12 17.19 27.31 5.71
C ASN A 12 18.47 28.05 5.26
N PHE A 13 18.46 29.38 5.20
CA PHE A 13 19.64 30.15 4.78
C PHE A 13 20.82 29.96 5.74
N ASP A 14 21.93 29.44 5.23
CA ASP A 14 23.19 29.30 5.97
C ASP A 14 24.17 30.42 5.58
N PRO A 15 24.37 31.43 6.45
CA PRO A 15 25.25 32.56 6.16
C PRO A 15 26.70 32.14 5.91
N LYS A 16 27.17 31.07 6.58
CA LYS A 16 28.56 30.62 6.45
C LYS A 16 28.80 29.99 5.09
N LYS A 17 27.89 29.12 4.63
CA LYS A 17 27.98 28.52 3.28
C LYS A 17 27.88 29.59 2.20
N TRP A 18 26.98 30.56 2.36
CA TRP A 18 26.83 31.64 1.39
C TRP A 18 28.06 32.56 1.31
N ILE A 19 28.60 33.00 2.46
CA ILE A 19 29.82 33.83 2.50
C ILE A 19 31.00 33.05 1.89
N ASN A 20 31.16 31.77 2.23
CA ASN A 20 32.25 30.96 1.69
C ASN A 20 32.12 30.79 0.16
N SER A 21 30.91 30.57 -0.36
CA SER A 21 30.65 30.51 -1.80
C SER A 21 30.91 31.85 -2.49
N ALA A 22 30.50 32.97 -1.88
CA ALA A 22 30.73 34.31 -2.41
C ALA A 22 32.24 34.67 -2.42
N CYS A 23 32.99 34.24 -1.41
CA CYS A 23 34.44 34.41 -1.33
C CYS A 23 35.21 33.52 -2.33
N GLN A 24 34.67 32.37 -2.74
CA GLN A 24 35.27 31.52 -3.78
C GLN A 24 35.21 32.15 -5.18
N THR A 25 34.27 33.06 -5.43
CA THR A 25 34.15 33.81 -6.70
C THR A 25 35.13 35.00 -6.81
N ARG A 26 35.95 35.24 -5.78
CA ARG A 26 36.95 36.31 -5.72
C ARG A 26 38.04 36.14 -6.78
N HIS A 27 38.40 37.22 -7.47
CA HIS A 27 39.50 37.19 -8.42
C HIS A 27 40.85 36.96 -7.70
N PRO A 28 41.79 36.15 -8.25
CA PRO A 28 43.02 35.75 -7.55
C PRO A 28 43.95 36.91 -7.13
N GLN A 29 43.84 38.06 -7.79
CA GLN A 29 44.67 39.26 -7.57
C GLN A 29 44.10 40.24 -6.54
N GLU A 30 42.88 40.04 -6.06
CA GLU A 30 42.19 40.96 -5.16
C GLU A 30 42.39 40.54 -3.70
N SER A 31 42.66 41.47 -2.78
CA SER A 31 42.79 41.13 -1.36
C SER A 31 41.44 40.76 -0.77
N LEU A 32 41.38 39.74 0.09
CA LEU A 32 40.13 39.25 0.69
C LEU A 32 39.35 40.37 1.39
N ASP A 33 40.05 41.24 2.12
CA ASP A 33 39.44 42.36 2.83
C ASP A 33 38.77 43.37 1.89
N LYS A 34 39.30 43.59 0.68
CA LYS A 34 38.70 44.50 -0.30
C LYS A 34 37.42 43.91 -0.90
N HIS A 35 37.45 42.62 -1.24
CA HIS A 35 36.29 41.91 -1.78
C HIS A 35 35.14 41.83 -0.76
N LEU A 36 35.46 41.63 0.52
CA LEU A 36 34.46 41.60 1.59
C LEU A 36 33.82 42.98 1.81
N VAL A 37 34.60 44.05 1.82
CA VAL A 37 34.08 45.44 1.94
C VAL A 37 33.20 45.80 0.74
N ASP A 38 33.58 45.40 -0.47
CA ASP A 38 32.77 45.62 -1.66
C ASP A 38 31.47 44.80 -1.67
N LEU A 39 31.50 43.57 -1.14
CA LEU A 39 30.31 42.73 -0.99
C LEU A 39 29.36 43.28 0.07
N GLU A 40 29.89 43.74 1.20
CA GLU A 40 29.15 44.43 2.26
C GLU A 40 28.47 45.69 1.74
N MET A 41 29.21 46.54 1.02
CA MET A 41 28.65 47.76 0.42
C MET A 41 27.55 47.45 -0.59
N LYS A 42 27.70 46.40 -1.41
CA LYS A 42 26.66 45.96 -2.36
C LYS A 42 25.41 45.44 -1.65
N LEU A 43 25.55 44.63 -0.61
CA LEU A 43 24.41 44.15 0.19
C LEU A 43 23.68 45.29 0.89
N GLN A 44 24.43 46.26 1.43
CA GLN A 44 23.86 47.42 2.09
C GLN A 44 23.07 48.31 1.14
N MET A 45 23.61 48.59 -0.05
CA MET A 45 22.92 49.33 -1.10
C MET A 45 21.62 48.65 -1.55
N VAL A 46 21.64 47.32 -1.74
CA VAL A 46 20.44 46.56 -2.12
C VAL A 46 19.42 46.52 -1.00
N SER A 47 19.85 46.42 0.27
CA SER A 47 18.96 46.51 1.43
C SER A 47 18.27 47.87 1.52
N GLU A 48 19.00 48.96 1.29
CA GLU A 48 18.44 50.32 1.27
C GLU A 48 17.46 50.52 0.11
N GLU A 49 17.77 49.98 -1.07
CA GLU A 49 16.89 50.03 -2.24
C GLU A 49 15.58 49.25 -2.03
N ILE A 50 15.65 48.05 -1.44
CA ILE A 50 14.47 47.26 -1.09
C ILE A 50 13.62 47.98 -0.03
N ALA A 51 14.26 48.55 1.00
CA ALA A 51 13.56 49.31 2.03
C ALA A 51 12.84 50.53 1.45
N ALA A 52 13.51 51.30 0.58
CA ALA A 52 12.92 52.46 -0.09
C ALA A 52 11.76 52.06 -1.01
N SER A 53 11.91 50.98 -1.78
CA SER A 53 10.84 50.48 -2.66
C SER A 53 9.62 49.99 -1.86
N LEU A 54 9.85 49.31 -0.73
CA LEU A 54 8.77 48.85 0.14
C LEU A 54 8.03 50.04 0.79
N GLU A 55 8.75 51.06 1.22
CA GLU A 55 8.17 52.28 1.79
C GLU A 55 7.34 53.05 0.76
N GLU A 56 7.84 53.18 -0.48
CA GLU A 56 7.09 53.80 -1.58
C GLU A 56 5.82 53.02 -1.95
N LEU A 57 5.92 51.68 -2.09
CA LEU A 57 4.79 50.83 -2.45
C LEU A 57 3.74 50.78 -1.34
N SER A 58 4.16 50.72 -0.07
CA SER A 58 3.25 50.74 1.07
C SER A 58 2.53 52.08 1.21
N ALA A 59 3.22 53.21 1.03
CA ALA A 59 2.61 54.54 1.02
C ALA A 59 1.59 54.69 -0.12
N ASN A 60 1.92 54.19 -1.31
CA ASN A 60 1.02 54.18 -2.45
C ASN A 60 -0.21 53.28 -2.22
N ALA A 61 -0.04 52.11 -1.61
CA ALA A 61 -1.12 51.20 -1.28
C ALA A 61 -2.09 51.81 -0.24
N LEU A 62 -1.55 52.45 0.81
CA LEU A 62 -2.33 53.13 1.84
C LEU A 62 -3.21 54.25 1.28
N LEU A 63 -2.77 54.93 0.20
CA LEU A 63 -3.55 55.97 -0.45
C LEU A 63 -4.55 55.44 -1.50
N ARG A 64 -4.18 54.41 -2.27
CA ARG A 64 -4.98 53.93 -3.42
C ARG A 64 -6.08 52.95 -3.02
N VAL A 65 -5.82 52.05 -2.07
CA VAL A 65 -6.78 51.01 -1.68
C VAL A 65 -8.07 51.60 -1.08
N PRO A 66 -8.03 52.58 -0.16
CA PRO A 66 -9.25 53.20 0.36
C PRO A 66 -10.03 53.98 -0.70
N ARG A 67 -9.34 54.65 -1.63
CA ARG A 67 -9.96 55.39 -2.74
C ARG A 67 -10.68 54.45 -3.70
N ALA A 68 -10.02 53.38 -4.12
CA ALA A 68 -10.62 52.33 -4.96
C ALA A 68 -11.85 51.71 -4.28
N THR A 69 -11.77 51.45 -2.97
CA THR A 69 -12.91 50.92 -2.20
C THR A 69 -14.08 51.90 -2.19
N ARG A 70 -13.83 53.20 -2.00
CA ARG A 70 -14.86 54.24 -2.04
C ARG A 70 -15.49 54.36 -3.43
N ASP A 71 -14.70 54.27 -4.48
CA ASP A 71 -15.18 54.36 -5.86
C ASP A 71 -16.02 53.13 -6.23
N VAL A 72 -15.65 51.93 -5.78
CA VAL A 72 -16.48 50.71 -5.94
C VAL A 72 -17.82 50.85 -5.23
N ILE A 73 -17.84 51.40 -4.01
CA ILE A 73 -19.08 51.65 -3.26
C ILE A 73 -19.96 52.67 -3.98
N ARG A 74 -19.37 53.78 -4.46
CA ARG A 74 -20.10 54.78 -5.24
C ARG A 74 -20.67 54.18 -6.52
N LEU A 75 -19.90 53.36 -7.24
CA LEU A 75 -20.33 52.73 -8.49
C LEU A 75 -21.49 51.74 -8.28
N ARG A 76 -21.47 51.02 -7.15
CA ARG A 76 -22.60 50.20 -6.71
C ARG A 76 -23.85 51.06 -6.47
N ASP A 77 -23.71 52.18 -5.77
CA ASP A 77 -24.85 53.05 -5.45
C ASP A 77 -25.42 53.74 -6.71
N ASP A 78 -24.54 54.17 -7.64
CA ASP A 78 -24.91 54.69 -8.95
C ASP A 78 -25.65 53.63 -9.79
N ALA A 79 -25.20 52.37 -9.77
CA ALA A 79 -25.87 51.26 -10.46
C ALA A 79 -27.26 50.97 -9.87
N VAL A 80 -27.42 51.04 -8.54
CA VAL A 80 -28.72 50.88 -7.88
C VAL A 80 -29.68 52.04 -8.23
N SER A 81 -29.17 53.27 -8.26
CA SER A 81 -29.94 54.45 -8.70
C SER A 81 -30.39 54.32 -10.15
N LEU A 82 -29.49 53.88 -11.04
CA LEU A 82 -29.80 53.62 -12.45
C LEU A 82 -30.89 52.55 -12.59
N ARG A 83 -30.79 51.45 -11.83
CA ARG A 83 -31.83 50.40 -11.83
C ARG A 83 -33.19 50.93 -11.42
N SER A 84 -33.24 51.80 -10.42
CA SER A 84 -34.47 52.46 -9.98
C SER A 84 -35.04 53.39 -11.06
N ALA A 85 -34.18 54.19 -11.70
CA ALA A 85 -34.56 55.07 -12.80
C ALA A 85 -35.09 54.28 -14.02
N VAL A 86 -34.42 53.19 -14.40
CA VAL A 86 -34.85 52.30 -15.48
C VAL A 86 -36.18 51.63 -15.15
N SER A 87 -36.38 51.20 -13.91
CA SER A 87 -37.68 50.66 -13.46
C SER A 87 -38.80 51.70 -13.55
N GLY A 88 -38.53 52.94 -13.17
CA GLY A 88 -39.46 54.07 -13.33
C GLY A 88 -39.76 54.40 -14.78
N ILE A 89 -38.76 54.33 -15.67
CA ILE A 89 -38.93 54.47 -17.12
C ILE A 89 -39.79 53.32 -17.66
N LEU A 90 -39.54 52.08 -17.26
CA LEU A 90 -40.33 50.91 -17.63
C LEU A 90 -41.80 51.05 -17.21
N GLN A 91 -42.07 51.55 -16.00
CA GLN A 91 -43.45 51.84 -15.57
C GLN A 91 -44.12 52.94 -16.40
N LYS A 92 -43.38 54.01 -16.71
CA LYS A 92 -43.89 55.09 -17.60
C LYS A 92 -44.12 54.58 -19.03
N LEU A 93 -43.25 53.71 -19.52
CA LEU A 93 -43.34 53.08 -20.84
C LEU A 93 -44.55 52.15 -20.89
N LYS A 94 -44.77 51.32 -19.86
CA LYS A 94 -45.95 50.46 -19.72
C LYS A 94 -47.27 51.25 -19.66
N LYS A 95 -47.24 52.48 -19.11
CA LYS A 95 -48.39 53.40 -19.08
C LYS A 95 -48.60 54.13 -20.43
N ALA A 96 -47.52 54.45 -21.15
CA ALA A 96 -47.57 55.05 -22.48
C ALA A 96 -47.96 54.05 -23.58
N GLU A 97 -47.55 52.79 -23.42
CA GLU A 97 -47.87 51.65 -24.29
C GLU A 97 -49.39 51.45 -24.37
N GLY A 98 -50.11 51.59 -23.25
CA GLY A 98 -51.59 51.48 -23.25
C GLY A 98 -52.35 52.54 -24.06
N SER A 99 -51.77 53.72 -24.34
CA SER A 99 -52.44 54.80 -25.11
C SER A 99 -51.89 54.97 -26.53
N SER A 100 -50.64 54.55 -26.80
CA SER A 100 -50.00 54.67 -28.11
C SER A 100 -50.02 53.35 -28.91
N ALA A 101 -50.27 52.20 -28.25
CA ALA A 101 -50.32 50.91 -28.93
C ALA A 101 -51.46 50.78 -29.94
N GLU A 102 -52.63 51.40 -29.73
CA GLU A 102 -53.73 51.36 -30.71
C GLU A 102 -53.37 52.08 -32.03
N SER A 103 -52.75 53.26 -31.93
CA SER A 103 -52.35 54.07 -33.07
C SER A 103 -51.16 53.46 -33.83
N ILE A 104 -50.18 52.91 -33.10
CA ILE A 104 -49.04 52.18 -33.69
C ILE A 104 -49.52 50.86 -34.32
N ALA A 105 -50.47 50.15 -33.69
CA ALA A 105 -51.06 48.94 -34.27
C ALA A 105 -51.91 49.23 -35.53
N ALA A 106 -52.52 50.41 -35.64
CA ALA A 106 -53.21 50.82 -36.87
C ALA A 106 -52.21 51.12 -38.01
N LEU A 107 -51.13 51.85 -37.73
CA LEU A 107 -50.06 52.12 -38.70
C LEU A 107 -49.34 50.84 -39.13
N ALA A 108 -49.01 49.95 -38.19
CA ALA A 108 -48.41 48.64 -38.48
C ALA A 108 -49.33 47.79 -39.37
N ARG A 109 -50.67 47.85 -39.16
CA ARG A 109 -51.64 47.15 -40.03
C ARG A 109 -51.63 47.69 -41.46
N VAL A 110 -51.54 49.00 -41.65
CA VAL A 110 -51.48 49.62 -42.99
C VAL A 110 -50.16 49.31 -43.69
N ASP A 111 -49.04 49.40 -42.98
CA ASP A 111 -47.72 49.05 -43.53
C ASP A 111 -47.64 47.56 -43.92
N THR A 112 -48.23 46.69 -43.09
CA THR A 112 -48.35 45.26 -43.40
C THR A 112 -49.17 45.02 -44.68
N VAL A 113 -50.24 45.78 -44.92
CA VAL A 113 -51.05 45.66 -46.15
C VAL A 113 -50.27 46.17 -47.36
N LYS A 114 -49.55 47.29 -47.23
CA LYS A 114 -48.70 47.82 -48.29
C LYS A 114 -47.60 46.82 -48.69
N GLN A 115 -46.85 46.30 -47.71
CA GLN A 115 -45.81 45.30 -47.95
C GLN A 115 -46.38 44.03 -48.61
N ARG A 116 -47.58 43.59 -48.21
CA ARG A 116 -48.27 42.46 -48.85
C ARG A 116 -48.69 42.75 -50.29
N MET A 117 -49.12 43.98 -50.60
CA MET A 117 -49.48 44.37 -51.97
C MET A 117 -48.25 44.51 -52.88
N GLU A 118 -47.16 45.08 -52.40
CA GLU A 118 -45.89 45.19 -53.15
C GLU A 118 -45.32 43.80 -53.45
N ALA A 119 -45.28 42.91 -52.45
CA ALA A 119 -44.89 41.51 -52.65
C ALA A 119 -45.82 40.75 -53.63
N ALA A 120 -47.13 40.99 -53.57
CA ALA A 120 -48.08 40.38 -54.50
C ALA A 120 -47.92 40.88 -55.95
N TYR A 121 -47.52 42.14 -56.15
CA TYR A 121 -47.24 42.69 -57.48
C TYR A 121 -45.96 42.09 -58.08
N GLU A 122 -44.87 42.06 -57.31
CA GLU A 122 -43.59 41.48 -57.76
C GLU A 122 -43.75 39.99 -58.12
N THR A 123 -44.42 39.21 -57.26
CA THR A 123 -44.70 37.79 -57.52
C THR A 123 -45.52 37.55 -58.78
N LEU A 124 -46.53 38.39 -59.09
CA LEU A 124 -47.33 38.28 -60.31
C LEU A 124 -46.51 38.64 -61.57
N GLN A 125 -45.65 39.65 -61.47
CA GLN A 125 -44.75 40.03 -62.56
C GLN A 125 -43.74 38.91 -62.87
N ASP A 126 -43.17 38.29 -61.84
CA ASP A 126 -42.25 37.15 -61.98
C ASP A 126 -42.94 35.89 -62.50
N ALA A 127 -44.19 35.63 -62.10
CA ALA A 127 -44.99 34.53 -62.66
C ALA A 127 -45.27 34.70 -64.16
N ALA A 128 -45.54 35.93 -64.62
CA ALA A 128 -45.72 36.23 -66.04
C ALA A 128 -44.42 36.06 -66.83
N GLY A 129 -43.29 36.51 -66.27
CA GLY A 129 -41.96 36.32 -66.88
C GLY A 129 -41.57 34.84 -67.00
N LEU A 130 -41.96 34.02 -66.02
CA LEU A 130 -41.68 32.58 -65.99
C LEU A 130 -42.34 31.82 -67.15
N ALA A 131 -43.60 32.13 -67.47
CA ALA A 131 -44.32 31.49 -68.58
C ALA A 131 -43.67 31.80 -69.93
N GLN A 132 -43.18 33.04 -70.11
CA GLN A 132 -42.46 33.44 -71.31
C GLN A 132 -41.09 32.74 -71.42
N LEU A 133 -40.30 32.72 -70.33
CA LEU A 133 -39.00 32.06 -70.29
C LEU A 133 -39.12 30.55 -70.52
N SER A 134 -40.11 29.88 -69.90
CA SER A 134 -40.33 28.45 -70.08
C SER A 134 -40.61 28.07 -71.55
N SER A 135 -41.15 28.98 -72.36
CA SER A 135 -41.43 28.73 -73.78
C SER A 135 -40.20 28.89 -74.68
N THR A 136 -39.24 29.72 -74.29
CA THR A 136 -38.08 30.09 -75.12
C THR A 136 -36.80 29.31 -74.78
N VAL A 137 -36.77 28.61 -73.64
CA VAL A 137 -35.55 27.93 -73.17
C VAL A 137 -35.09 26.80 -74.11
N GLU A 138 -35.99 25.99 -74.67
CA GLU A 138 -35.58 24.91 -75.61
C GLU A 138 -34.92 25.44 -76.89
N ASP A 139 -35.37 26.59 -77.40
CA ASP A 139 -34.77 27.24 -78.57
C ASP A 139 -33.34 27.73 -78.27
N VAL A 140 -33.10 28.23 -77.06
CA VAL A 140 -31.77 28.66 -76.60
C VAL A 140 -30.83 27.47 -76.46
N PHE A 141 -31.29 26.32 -75.96
CA PHE A 141 -30.48 25.10 -75.93
C PHE A 141 -30.17 24.55 -77.34
N ALA A 142 -31.10 24.67 -78.29
CA ALA A 142 -30.88 24.27 -79.67
C ALA A 142 -29.81 25.12 -80.39
N SER A 143 -29.60 26.37 -79.95
CA SER A 143 -28.59 27.27 -80.49
C SER A 143 -27.13 26.90 -80.11
N GLY A 144 -26.93 26.07 -79.09
CA GLY A 144 -25.60 25.65 -78.61
C GLY A 144 -24.80 26.71 -77.83
N ASP A 145 -25.38 27.89 -77.59
CA ASP A 145 -24.77 28.99 -76.83
C ASP A 145 -24.95 28.78 -75.31
N LEU A 146 -23.95 28.16 -74.68
CA LEU A 146 -23.96 27.82 -73.24
C LEU A 146 -24.08 29.05 -72.31
N PRO A 147 -23.38 30.18 -72.55
CA PRO A 147 -23.59 31.41 -71.78
C PRO A 147 -25.04 31.91 -71.77
N ARG A 148 -25.68 31.96 -72.94
CA ARG A 148 -27.08 32.40 -73.05
C ARG A 148 -28.04 31.44 -72.36
N ALA A 149 -27.82 30.13 -72.52
CA ALA A 149 -28.62 29.12 -71.81
C ALA A 149 -28.52 29.32 -70.28
N ALA A 150 -27.32 29.53 -69.74
CA ALA A 150 -27.12 29.76 -68.31
C ALA A 150 -27.81 31.03 -67.79
N GLU A 151 -27.83 32.11 -68.57
CA GLU A 151 -28.54 33.35 -68.21
C GLU A 151 -30.06 33.13 -68.16
N THR A 152 -30.63 32.41 -69.13
CA THR A 152 -32.06 32.09 -69.14
C THR A 152 -32.48 31.23 -67.94
N LEU A 153 -31.67 30.24 -67.56
CA LEU A 153 -31.95 29.40 -66.38
C LEU A 153 -31.79 30.17 -65.08
N ALA A 154 -30.79 31.05 -64.97
CA ALA A 154 -30.60 31.88 -63.78
C ALA A 154 -31.78 32.83 -63.55
N ASN A 155 -32.30 33.43 -64.62
CA ASN A 155 -33.50 34.28 -64.56
C ASN A 155 -34.74 33.45 -64.19
N MET A 156 -34.90 32.26 -64.77
CA MET A 156 -35.99 31.34 -64.44
C MET A 156 -35.95 30.90 -62.96
N ARG A 157 -34.75 30.68 -62.40
CA ARG A 157 -34.55 30.39 -60.97
C ARG A 157 -34.90 31.58 -60.09
N HIS A 158 -34.53 32.80 -60.49
CA HIS A 158 -34.89 34.02 -59.76
C HIS A 158 -36.41 34.20 -59.71
N CYS A 159 -37.09 34.07 -60.86
CA CYS A 159 -38.54 34.16 -60.93
C CYS A 159 -39.23 33.05 -60.12
N LEU A 160 -38.73 31.81 -60.14
CA LEU A 160 -39.26 30.72 -59.30
C LEU A 160 -39.05 30.93 -57.79
N SER A 161 -37.98 31.61 -57.40
CA SER A 161 -37.73 31.97 -56.00
C SER A 161 -38.70 33.04 -55.50
N ALA A 162 -39.05 34.01 -56.36
CA ALA A 162 -40.00 35.06 -56.01
C ALA A 162 -41.42 34.49 -55.85
N VAL A 163 -41.85 33.61 -56.77
CA VAL A 163 -43.21 33.04 -56.81
C VAL A 163 -43.51 32.04 -55.67
N GLY A 164 -42.48 31.48 -55.01
CA GLY A 164 -42.65 30.61 -53.85
C GLY A 164 -43.12 29.18 -54.18
N GLU A 165 -43.67 28.46 -53.19
CA GLU A 165 -44.10 27.05 -53.33
C GLU A 165 -45.57 26.90 -53.73
N VAL A 166 -45.91 27.29 -54.95
CA VAL A 166 -47.26 27.09 -55.51
C VAL A 166 -47.27 25.81 -56.36
N ALA A 167 -48.26 24.94 -56.14
CA ALA A 167 -48.35 23.61 -56.77
C ALA A 167 -48.35 23.65 -58.31
N GLU A 168 -48.87 24.72 -58.92
CA GLU A 168 -48.94 24.92 -60.37
C GLU A 168 -47.56 25.09 -61.03
N PHE A 169 -46.55 25.59 -60.28
CA PHE A 169 -45.18 25.77 -60.76
C PHE A 169 -44.22 24.64 -60.34
N ALA A 170 -44.70 23.60 -59.67
CA ALA A 170 -43.90 22.44 -59.29
C ALA A 170 -43.35 21.68 -60.52
N ASN A 171 -44.12 21.62 -61.61
CA ASN A 171 -43.68 21.03 -62.87
C ASN A 171 -42.56 21.85 -63.53
N VAL A 172 -42.65 23.19 -63.46
CA VAL A 172 -41.65 24.11 -64.03
C VAL A 172 -40.35 24.06 -63.22
N ARG A 173 -40.42 23.89 -61.89
CA ARG A 173 -39.24 23.67 -61.03
C ARG A 173 -38.52 22.37 -61.35
N LYS A 174 -39.26 21.27 -61.57
CA LYS A 174 -38.67 20.00 -62.05
C LYS A 174 -38.08 20.12 -63.45
N GLN A 175 -38.71 20.87 -64.34
CA GLN A 175 -38.16 21.14 -65.68
C GLN A 175 -36.87 21.98 -65.60
N LEU A 176 -36.82 22.98 -64.71
CA LEU A 176 -35.59 23.74 -64.45
C LEU A 176 -34.46 22.81 -63.99
N GLU A 177 -34.70 21.92 -63.02
CA GLU A 177 -33.69 20.96 -62.54
C GLU A 177 -33.14 20.08 -63.68
N VAL A 178 -34.02 19.56 -64.56
CA VAL A 178 -33.63 18.74 -65.72
C VAL A 178 -32.83 19.54 -66.75
N LEU A 179 -33.19 20.80 -66.99
CA LEU A 179 -32.48 21.68 -67.91
C LEU A 179 -31.11 22.10 -67.36
N GLU A 180 -31.02 22.34 -66.04
CA GLU A 180 -29.75 22.56 -65.34
C GLU A 180 -28.87 21.31 -65.39
N ASP A 181 -29.43 20.10 -65.20
CA ASP A 181 -28.71 18.81 -65.36
C ASP A 181 -28.17 18.64 -66.79
N ARG A 182 -28.99 18.96 -67.79
CA ARG A 182 -28.60 18.87 -69.21
C ARG A 182 -27.48 19.85 -69.54
N LEU A 183 -27.56 21.08 -69.04
CA LEU A 183 -26.51 22.09 -69.24
C LEU A 183 -25.20 21.70 -68.54
N ASP A 184 -25.29 21.20 -67.31
CA ASP A 184 -24.14 20.66 -66.56
C ASP A 184 -23.46 19.52 -67.34
N ALA A 185 -24.24 18.54 -67.84
CA ALA A 185 -23.73 17.43 -68.65
C ALA A 185 -23.03 17.89 -69.95
N MET A 186 -23.48 18.99 -70.57
CA MET A 186 -22.81 19.58 -71.74
C MET A 186 -21.52 20.33 -71.39
N VAL A 187 -21.43 20.88 -70.17
CA VAL A 187 -20.27 21.62 -69.66
C VAL A 187 -19.16 20.67 -69.17
N GLN A 188 -19.49 19.56 -68.52
CA GLN A 188 -18.52 18.61 -67.95
C GLN A 188 -17.38 18.16 -68.90
N PRO A 189 -17.64 17.69 -70.14
CA PRO A 189 -16.58 17.24 -71.04
C PRO A 189 -15.70 18.39 -71.53
N ARG A 190 -16.28 19.58 -71.78
CA ARG A 190 -15.52 20.79 -72.17
C ARG A 190 -14.66 21.31 -71.02
N LEU A 191 -15.18 21.24 -69.81
CA LEU A 191 -14.45 21.58 -68.60
C LEU A 191 -13.29 20.59 -68.35
N THR A 192 -13.53 19.29 -68.53
CA THR A 192 -12.50 18.26 -68.40
C THR A 192 -11.36 18.47 -69.40
N ASP A 193 -11.66 18.80 -70.66
CA ASP A 193 -10.65 19.13 -71.68
C ASP A 193 -9.87 20.41 -71.33
N ALA A 194 -10.56 21.44 -70.86
CA ALA A 194 -9.95 22.71 -70.46
C ALA A 194 -8.99 22.54 -69.28
N LEU A 195 -9.38 21.76 -68.27
CA LEU A 195 -8.57 21.45 -67.09
C LEU A 195 -7.36 20.56 -67.46
N THR A 196 -7.57 19.51 -68.26
CA THR A 196 -6.48 18.59 -68.67
C THR A 196 -5.41 19.31 -69.48
N ASN A 197 -5.82 20.24 -70.36
CA ASN A 197 -4.90 21.00 -71.22
C ASN A 197 -4.49 22.36 -70.64
N ARG A 198 -4.83 22.67 -69.38
CA ARG A 198 -4.52 23.94 -68.68
C ARG A 198 -4.95 25.21 -69.43
N LYS A 199 -6.09 25.17 -70.13
CA LYS A 199 -6.67 26.32 -70.86
C LYS A 199 -7.38 27.26 -69.88
N VAL A 200 -6.73 28.37 -69.52
CA VAL A 200 -7.21 29.32 -68.49
C VAL A 200 -8.52 29.99 -68.86
N ASP A 201 -8.58 30.61 -70.05
CA ASP A 201 -9.74 31.41 -70.49
C ASP A 201 -11.02 30.57 -70.58
N VAL A 202 -10.91 29.37 -71.17
CA VAL A 202 -12.05 28.44 -71.33
C VAL A 202 -12.53 27.92 -69.97
N ALA A 203 -11.62 27.66 -69.02
CA ALA A 203 -11.99 27.22 -67.68
C ALA A 203 -12.70 28.33 -66.87
N GLN A 204 -12.28 29.59 -67.04
CA GLN A 204 -12.94 30.74 -66.43
C GLN A 204 -14.36 30.94 -66.96
N ASP A 205 -14.54 30.89 -68.28
CA ASP A 205 -15.86 31.03 -68.90
C ASP A 205 -16.83 29.95 -68.43
N LEU A 206 -16.37 28.69 -68.37
CA LEU A 206 -17.17 27.57 -67.89
C LEU A 206 -17.47 27.66 -66.38
N ARG A 207 -16.56 28.23 -65.57
CA ARG A 207 -16.84 28.53 -64.15
C ARG A 207 -17.97 29.55 -64.01
N VAL A 208 -17.94 30.63 -64.78
CA VAL A 208 -18.99 31.67 -64.72
C VAL A 208 -20.36 31.07 -65.06
N ILE A 209 -20.41 30.18 -66.06
CA ILE A 209 -21.61 29.42 -66.42
C ILE A 209 -22.10 28.56 -65.24
N LEU A 210 -21.23 27.76 -64.62
CA LEU A 210 -21.59 26.88 -63.51
C LEU A 210 -22.00 27.64 -62.24
N LEU A 211 -21.38 28.80 -61.96
CA LEU A 211 -21.77 29.68 -60.85
C LEU A 211 -23.18 30.25 -61.05
N ARG A 212 -23.50 30.71 -62.28
CA ARG A 212 -24.83 31.22 -62.60
C ARG A 212 -25.93 30.18 -62.37
N ILE A 213 -25.67 28.93 -62.76
CA ILE A 213 -26.58 27.79 -62.58
C ILE A 213 -26.60 27.30 -61.10
N GLY A 214 -25.69 27.78 -60.24
CA GLY A 214 -25.61 27.34 -58.84
C GLY A 214 -25.01 25.94 -58.66
N ARG A 215 -24.29 25.43 -59.67
CA ARG A 215 -23.69 24.08 -59.68
C ARG A 215 -22.18 24.11 -59.53
N PHE A 216 -21.69 24.93 -58.60
CA PHE A 216 -20.26 25.00 -58.29
C PHE A 216 -19.66 23.65 -57.88
N LYS A 217 -20.43 22.80 -57.17
CA LYS A 217 -19.99 21.44 -56.79
C LYS A 217 -19.57 20.57 -57.98
N SER A 218 -20.17 20.77 -59.15
CA SER A 218 -19.78 20.05 -60.38
C SER A 218 -18.38 20.46 -60.86
N LEU A 219 -18.03 21.76 -60.75
CA LEU A 219 -16.67 22.24 -61.02
C LEU A 219 -15.67 21.60 -60.07
N GLU A 220 -15.95 21.59 -58.76
CA GLU A 220 -15.08 20.98 -57.75
C GLU A 220 -14.84 19.49 -58.04
N GLN A 221 -15.91 18.73 -58.30
CA GLN A 221 -15.81 17.29 -58.57
C GLN A 221 -15.00 17.00 -59.83
N ASN A 222 -15.19 17.77 -60.90
CA ASN A 222 -14.46 17.57 -62.15
C ASN A 222 -12.99 18.01 -62.01
N TYR A 223 -12.72 19.11 -61.29
CA TYR A 223 -11.39 19.55 -60.93
C TYR A 223 -10.63 18.45 -60.18
N THR A 224 -11.19 17.94 -59.09
CA THR A 224 -10.56 16.85 -58.34
C THR A 224 -10.35 15.61 -59.20
N LYS A 225 -11.36 15.18 -59.98
CA LYS A 225 -11.26 13.98 -60.83
C LYS A 225 -10.13 14.05 -61.87
N VAL A 226 -9.86 15.22 -62.45
CA VAL A 226 -8.79 15.40 -63.45
C VAL A 226 -7.43 15.32 -62.77
N HIS A 227 -7.22 16.11 -61.72
CA HIS A 227 -5.93 16.25 -61.05
C HIS A 227 -5.58 15.08 -60.11
N LEU A 228 -6.54 14.24 -59.73
CA LEU A 228 -6.31 13.01 -58.97
C LEU A 228 -5.59 11.92 -59.79
N LYS A 229 -5.82 11.85 -61.11
CA LYS A 229 -5.32 10.73 -61.95
C LYS A 229 -3.79 10.58 -61.95
N PRO A 230 -2.98 11.63 -62.16
CA PRO A 230 -1.52 11.50 -62.18
C PRO A 230 -0.95 11.06 -60.84
N ILE A 231 -1.48 11.60 -59.74
CA ILE A 231 -1.00 11.30 -58.38
C ILE A 231 -1.36 9.87 -57.98
N LYS A 232 -2.57 9.43 -58.34
CA LYS A 232 -2.99 8.04 -58.13
C LYS A 232 -2.07 7.07 -58.89
N GLN A 233 -1.69 7.39 -60.12
CA GLN A 233 -0.73 6.59 -60.90
C GLN A 233 0.64 6.53 -60.20
N LEU A 234 1.18 7.67 -59.75
CA LEU A 234 2.44 7.71 -58.98
C LEU A 234 2.38 6.84 -57.72
N TRP A 235 1.23 6.83 -57.04
CA TRP A 235 1.02 6.01 -55.86
C TRP A 235 0.93 4.50 -56.19
N GLU A 236 0.20 4.12 -57.25
CA GLU A 236 0.05 2.74 -57.71
C GLU A 236 1.34 2.17 -58.33
N ASP A 237 2.18 3.03 -58.94
CA ASP A 237 3.47 2.66 -59.52
C ASP A 237 4.46 2.08 -58.51
N PHE A 238 4.31 2.43 -57.21
CA PHE A 238 5.07 1.78 -56.15
C PHE A 238 4.72 0.30 -56.02
N ASP A 239 3.43 -0.05 -56.01
CA ASP A 239 2.98 -1.44 -55.86
C ASP A 239 3.35 -2.29 -57.08
N THR A 240 3.32 -1.72 -58.28
CA THR A 240 3.74 -2.41 -59.51
C THR A 240 5.25 -2.67 -59.52
N LYS A 241 6.07 -1.69 -59.10
CA LYS A 241 7.52 -1.85 -58.95
C LYS A 241 7.88 -2.87 -57.85
N GLN A 242 7.15 -2.89 -56.74
CA GLN A 242 7.36 -3.85 -55.65
C GLN A 242 6.96 -5.29 -56.05
N ARG A 243 5.83 -5.48 -56.74
CA ARG A 243 5.41 -6.79 -57.27
C ARG A 243 6.34 -7.30 -58.38
N ALA A 244 6.78 -6.42 -59.29
CA ALA A 244 7.75 -6.79 -60.32
C ALA A 244 9.07 -7.29 -59.70
N HIS A 245 9.51 -6.68 -58.60
CA HIS A 245 10.68 -7.13 -57.85
C HIS A 245 10.47 -8.49 -57.17
N LYS A 246 9.32 -8.74 -56.52
CA LYS A 246 8.99 -10.05 -55.92
C LYS A 246 8.95 -11.17 -56.97
N VAL A 247 8.29 -10.94 -58.11
CA VAL A 247 8.18 -11.92 -59.21
C VAL A 247 9.52 -12.16 -59.92
N ALA A 248 10.39 -11.14 -60.03
CA ALA A 248 11.73 -11.29 -60.57
C ALA A 248 12.64 -12.13 -59.65
N ASN A 249 12.47 -12.01 -58.32
CA ASN A 249 13.20 -12.84 -57.35
C ASN A 249 12.71 -14.31 -57.37
N GLU A 250 11.41 -14.54 -57.45
CA GLU A 250 10.82 -15.90 -57.53
C GLU A 250 11.19 -16.63 -58.84
N LYS A 251 11.32 -15.91 -59.96
CA LYS A 251 11.81 -16.50 -61.22
C LYS A 251 13.31 -16.82 -61.20
N ASN A 252 14.10 -16.07 -60.44
CA ASN A 252 15.54 -16.33 -60.30
C ASN A 252 15.86 -17.51 -59.37
N GLU A 253 14.90 -18.00 -58.57
CA GLU A 253 15.07 -19.20 -57.73
C GLU A 253 14.90 -20.52 -58.48
N TYR A 254 14.22 -20.54 -59.64
CA TYR A 254 13.99 -21.77 -60.42
C TYR A 254 15.08 -22.07 -61.46
N GLU A 255 15.97 -21.12 -61.76
CA GLU A 255 17.07 -21.30 -62.73
C GLU A 255 18.43 -20.90 -62.14
N ARG A 256 18.98 -21.70 -61.20
CA ARG A 256 20.44 -21.85 -61.06
C ARG A 256 20.85 -23.06 -60.20
N PRO A 257 21.65 -24.00 -60.72
CA PRO A 257 22.37 -24.97 -59.89
C PRO A 257 23.52 -24.28 -59.15
N THR A 258 23.75 -24.75 -57.93
CA THR A 258 24.75 -24.30 -56.98
C THR A 258 26.19 -24.34 -57.53
N THR A 259 26.78 -23.19 -57.79
CA THR A 259 28.24 -23.00 -57.70
C THR A 259 28.55 -21.58 -57.25
N ASN A 260 29.26 -21.49 -56.12
CA ASN A 260 29.82 -20.29 -55.53
C ASN A 260 30.69 -19.52 -56.54
N ASN A 261 30.31 -18.30 -56.87
CA ASN A 261 31.23 -17.18 -57.02
C ASN A 261 30.47 -15.86 -57.07
N ASP A 262 31.09 -14.87 -56.41
CA ASP A 262 30.64 -13.50 -56.18
C ASP A 262 30.23 -12.73 -57.45
N PHE A 263 29.52 -11.62 -57.22
CA PHE A 263 28.90 -10.67 -58.16
C PHE A 263 27.44 -10.96 -58.52
N GLN A 264 26.56 -10.95 -57.51
CA GLN A 264 25.16 -10.60 -57.71
C GLN A 264 25.01 -9.08 -57.64
N SER A 265 24.68 -8.46 -58.78
CA SER A 265 24.11 -7.12 -58.83
C SER A 265 22.71 -7.13 -58.22
N SER A 266 22.64 -7.01 -56.88
CA SER A 266 21.38 -6.74 -56.19
C SER A 266 20.93 -5.32 -56.54
N PHE A 267 20.01 -5.17 -57.47
CA PHE A 267 19.23 -3.92 -57.55
C PHE A 267 18.45 -3.80 -56.23
N PRO A 268 18.57 -2.71 -55.45
CA PRO A 268 17.94 -2.63 -54.15
C PRO A 268 16.41 -2.53 -54.31
N SER A 269 15.67 -3.42 -53.66
CA SER A 269 14.23 -3.23 -53.45
C SER A 269 14.02 -1.94 -52.67
N VAL A 270 13.29 -0.97 -53.25
CA VAL A 270 13.02 0.30 -52.59
C VAL A 270 12.06 0.07 -51.42
N SER A 271 12.51 0.32 -50.20
CA SER A 271 11.66 0.23 -49.00
C SER A 271 10.65 1.38 -48.96
N PHE A 272 9.46 1.13 -48.40
CA PHE A 272 8.45 2.18 -48.26
C PHE A 272 8.96 3.40 -47.49
N THR A 273 9.78 3.18 -46.44
CA THR A 273 10.41 4.24 -45.64
C THR A 273 11.33 5.15 -46.46
N SER A 274 12.04 4.61 -47.46
CA SER A 274 12.90 5.40 -48.36
C SER A 274 12.13 6.07 -49.50
N TRP A 275 11.00 5.49 -49.91
CA TRP A 275 10.17 5.99 -51.01
C TRP A 275 9.22 7.11 -50.58
N LEU A 276 8.63 7.02 -49.40
CA LEU A 276 7.59 7.95 -48.94
C LEU A 276 8.02 9.44 -48.98
N PRO A 277 9.25 9.84 -48.58
CA PRO A 277 9.70 11.22 -48.72
C PRO A 277 9.68 11.71 -50.17
N SER A 278 10.12 10.88 -51.13
CA SER A 278 10.10 11.24 -52.55
C SER A 278 8.69 11.45 -53.10
N PHE A 279 7.73 10.64 -52.65
CA PHE A 279 6.32 10.85 -52.97
C PHE A 279 5.79 12.17 -52.41
N TYR A 280 6.15 12.52 -51.16
CA TYR A 280 5.76 13.79 -50.57
C TYR A 280 6.36 15.00 -51.28
N ASP A 281 7.61 14.92 -51.72
CA ASP A 281 8.25 15.99 -52.50
C ASP A 281 7.58 16.18 -53.87
N GLU A 282 7.27 15.09 -54.59
CA GLU A 282 6.54 15.17 -55.86
C GLU A 282 5.11 15.71 -55.68
N LEU A 283 4.41 15.26 -54.63
CA LEU A 283 3.06 15.74 -54.31
C LEU A 283 3.08 17.22 -53.93
N LEU A 284 4.04 17.65 -53.11
CA LEU A 284 4.19 19.05 -52.71
C LEU A 284 4.46 19.93 -53.94
N LEU A 285 5.39 19.51 -54.81
CA LEU A 285 5.70 20.21 -56.06
C LEU A 285 4.46 20.33 -56.96
N TYR A 286 3.67 19.26 -57.08
CA TYR A 286 2.42 19.28 -57.85
C TYR A 286 1.41 20.27 -57.26
N LEU A 287 1.22 20.25 -55.94
CA LEU A 287 0.31 21.17 -55.25
C LEU A 287 0.76 22.63 -55.37
N GLU A 288 2.06 22.92 -55.33
CA GLU A 288 2.58 24.28 -55.56
C GLU A 288 2.31 24.78 -56.99
N GLN A 289 2.44 23.90 -57.99
CA GLN A 289 2.12 24.23 -59.37
C GLN A 289 0.62 24.48 -59.55
N GLU A 290 -0.23 23.63 -58.97
CA GLU A 290 -1.68 23.78 -59.01
C GLU A 290 -2.16 24.99 -58.21
N TRP A 291 -1.51 25.33 -57.10
CA TRP A 291 -1.77 26.56 -56.35
C TRP A 291 -1.53 27.80 -57.19
N LYS A 292 -0.38 27.87 -57.88
CA LYS A 292 -0.06 28.99 -58.80
C LYS A 292 -1.01 29.06 -59.98
N TRP A 293 -1.36 27.91 -60.58
CA TRP A 293 -2.29 27.87 -61.70
C TRP A 293 -3.71 28.26 -61.29
N CYS A 294 -4.23 27.73 -60.18
CA CYS A 294 -5.55 28.07 -59.65
C CYS A 294 -5.63 29.53 -59.20
N MET A 295 -4.56 30.13 -58.69
CA MET A 295 -4.55 31.58 -58.42
C MET A 295 -4.84 32.42 -59.66
N ILE A 296 -4.42 31.96 -60.84
CA ILE A 296 -4.64 32.65 -62.11
C ILE A 296 -6.01 32.27 -62.70
N ALA A 297 -6.34 30.98 -62.73
CA ALA A 297 -7.58 30.47 -63.33
C ALA A 297 -8.81 30.77 -62.47
N PHE A 298 -8.71 30.64 -61.14
CA PHE A 298 -9.81 30.77 -60.19
C PHE A 298 -9.40 31.60 -58.95
N PRO A 299 -9.25 32.94 -59.08
CA PRO A 299 -8.75 33.81 -58.01
C PRO A 299 -9.56 33.79 -56.71
N ASP A 300 -10.87 33.53 -56.79
CA ASP A 300 -11.73 33.53 -55.60
C ASP A 300 -11.74 32.16 -54.89
N ASP A 301 -11.43 31.07 -55.60
CA ASP A 301 -11.70 29.70 -55.14
C ASP A 301 -10.44 28.86 -54.88
N TYR A 302 -9.25 29.31 -55.31
CA TYR A 302 -8.00 28.54 -55.17
C TYR A 302 -7.71 28.10 -53.72
N LYS A 303 -8.08 28.94 -52.75
CA LYS A 303 -7.93 28.71 -51.31
C LYS A 303 -8.80 27.56 -50.78
N ALA A 304 -9.81 27.14 -51.53
CA ALA A 304 -10.69 26.01 -51.18
C ALA A 304 -10.48 24.80 -52.10
N LEU A 305 -10.28 25.03 -53.40
CA LEU A 305 -10.16 23.97 -54.42
C LEU A 305 -8.89 23.12 -54.24
N VAL A 306 -7.73 23.75 -54.05
CA VAL A 306 -6.44 23.02 -53.95
C VAL A 306 -6.33 22.22 -52.64
N PRO A 307 -6.72 22.75 -51.46
CA PRO A 307 -6.78 21.95 -50.25
C PRO A 307 -7.77 20.78 -50.35
N LYS A 308 -8.93 20.98 -51.00
CA LYS A 308 -9.91 19.92 -51.25
C LYS A 308 -9.37 18.82 -52.16
N LEU A 309 -8.55 19.16 -53.16
CA LEU A 309 -7.83 18.18 -53.97
C LEU A 309 -6.92 17.30 -53.08
N LEU A 310 -6.16 17.89 -52.16
CA LEU A 310 -5.32 17.12 -51.23
C LEU A 310 -6.15 16.20 -50.31
N ILE A 311 -7.28 16.69 -49.79
CA ILE A 311 -8.19 15.86 -48.97
C ILE A 311 -8.63 14.61 -49.74
N GLU A 312 -9.05 14.78 -51.00
CA GLU A 312 -9.51 13.68 -51.85
C GLU A 312 -8.37 12.73 -52.28
N ILE A 313 -7.18 13.26 -52.55
CA ILE A 313 -5.98 12.43 -52.77
C ILE A 313 -5.74 11.53 -51.57
N MET A 314 -5.68 12.11 -50.36
CA MET A 314 -5.43 11.37 -49.13
C MET A 314 -6.54 10.36 -48.82
N ALA A 315 -7.80 10.69 -49.12
CA ALA A 315 -8.93 9.77 -48.96
C ALA A 315 -8.82 8.55 -49.88
N VAL A 316 -8.40 8.74 -51.14
CA VAL A 316 -8.24 7.67 -52.13
C VAL A 316 -7.07 6.75 -51.79
N VAL A 317 -5.94 7.30 -51.33
CA VAL A 317 -4.77 6.48 -50.97
C VAL A 317 -4.85 5.91 -49.55
N GLY A 318 -5.70 6.44 -48.68
CA GLY A 318 -5.69 6.19 -47.24
C GLY A 318 -5.69 4.72 -46.83
N SER A 319 -6.57 3.89 -47.41
CA SER A 319 -6.64 2.45 -47.08
C SER A 319 -5.36 1.69 -47.48
N SER A 320 -4.85 1.96 -48.68
CA SER A 320 -3.59 1.39 -49.14
C SER A 320 -2.38 1.92 -48.37
N PHE A 321 -2.44 3.16 -47.88
CA PHE A 321 -1.40 3.77 -47.05
C PHE A 321 -1.34 3.05 -45.69
N ILE A 322 -2.48 2.85 -45.01
CA ILE A 322 -2.52 2.09 -43.75
C ILE A 322 -1.88 0.70 -43.94
N SER A 323 -2.22 0.02 -45.04
CA SER A 323 -1.61 -1.28 -45.38
C SER A 323 -0.09 -1.17 -45.59
N ARG A 324 0.40 -0.18 -46.34
CA ARG A 324 1.83 0.02 -46.58
C ARG A 324 2.60 0.38 -45.32
N ILE A 325 2.04 1.19 -44.42
CA ILE A 325 2.62 1.45 -43.08
C ILE A 325 2.73 0.13 -42.30
N ASN A 326 1.66 -0.66 -42.26
CA ASN A 326 1.66 -1.93 -41.54
C ASN A 326 2.73 -2.89 -42.08
N HIS A 327 2.88 -3.03 -43.40
CA HIS A 327 3.94 -3.85 -43.99
C HIS A 327 5.34 -3.28 -43.73
N ALA A 328 5.52 -1.96 -43.84
CA ALA A 328 6.81 -1.32 -43.57
C ALA A 328 7.26 -1.55 -42.12
N THR A 329 6.33 -1.56 -41.16
CA THR A 329 6.66 -1.89 -39.76
C THR A 329 7.03 -3.36 -39.58
N ALA A 330 6.50 -4.28 -40.41
CA ALA A 330 6.82 -5.70 -40.35
C ALA A 330 8.24 -5.99 -40.88
N ASP A 331 8.63 -5.34 -41.99
CA ASP A 331 9.88 -5.59 -42.71
C ASP A 331 11.15 -5.19 -41.92
N VAL A 332 11.01 -4.45 -40.81
CA VAL A 332 12.12 -3.98 -39.96
C VAL A 332 12.78 -5.11 -39.17
N ILE A 333 12.05 -6.20 -38.91
CA ILE A 333 12.56 -7.35 -38.15
C ILE A 333 12.58 -8.59 -39.05
N PRO A 334 13.77 -9.16 -39.35
CA PRO A 334 13.88 -10.40 -40.10
C PRO A 334 13.14 -11.55 -39.39
N GLY A 335 12.14 -12.14 -40.03
CA GLY A 335 11.45 -13.35 -39.54
C GLY A 335 10.01 -13.17 -39.05
N THR A 336 9.47 -11.94 -39.04
CA THR A 336 8.01 -11.75 -38.97
C THR A 336 7.42 -12.15 -40.33
N LEU A 337 6.33 -12.93 -40.33
CA LEU A 337 5.69 -13.49 -41.53
C LEU A 337 4.98 -12.42 -42.40
N GLY A 338 5.62 -11.27 -42.66
CA GLY A 338 5.07 -10.16 -43.45
C GLY A 338 3.83 -9.50 -42.85
N LYS A 339 3.60 -9.69 -41.53
CA LYS A 339 2.45 -9.19 -40.79
C LYS A 339 2.88 -8.12 -39.80
N GLY A 340 2.28 -6.93 -39.90
CA GLY A 340 2.65 -5.74 -39.15
C GLY A 340 1.96 -5.61 -37.80
N ILE A 341 2.15 -4.45 -37.18
CA ILE A 341 1.64 -4.12 -35.84
C ILE A 341 0.12 -4.40 -35.71
N LEU A 342 -0.68 -4.00 -36.71
CA LEU A 342 -2.13 -4.18 -36.67
C LEU A 342 -2.56 -5.65 -36.70
N ASP A 343 -1.78 -6.50 -37.36
CA ASP A 343 -2.05 -7.94 -37.44
C ASP A 343 -1.76 -8.63 -36.11
N VAL A 344 -0.70 -8.20 -35.42
CA VAL A 344 -0.34 -8.71 -34.08
C VAL A 344 -1.40 -8.31 -33.04
N LEU A 345 -1.87 -7.06 -33.08
CA LEU A 345 -2.90 -6.56 -32.15
C LEU A 345 -4.29 -7.18 -32.38
N SER A 346 -4.59 -7.65 -33.59
CA SER A 346 -5.92 -8.20 -33.92
C SER A 346 -6.11 -9.65 -33.44
N GLY A 347 -5.10 -10.27 -32.81
CA GLY A 347 -5.21 -11.57 -32.15
C GLY A 347 -5.13 -12.79 -33.09
N ASP A 348 -4.93 -12.58 -34.38
CA ASP A 348 -4.93 -13.62 -35.44
C ASP A 348 -3.60 -14.41 -35.54
N MET A 349 -2.83 -14.47 -34.45
CA MET A 349 -1.46 -14.99 -34.44
C MET A 349 -1.29 -16.27 -33.58
N PRO A 350 -0.45 -17.23 -34.01
CA PRO A 350 0.01 -18.30 -33.14
C PRO A 350 0.83 -17.72 -31.98
N LYS A 351 0.67 -18.29 -30.78
CA LYS A 351 1.37 -17.88 -29.53
C LYS A 351 2.88 -17.76 -29.78
N GLY A 352 3.43 -16.54 -29.79
CA GLY A 352 4.89 -16.34 -29.84
C GLY A 352 5.38 -15.04 -30.49
N VAL A 353 4.64 -14.43 -31.42
CA VAL A 353 5.07 -13.16 -32.06
C VAL A 353 4.67 -11.98 -31.16
N LYS A 354 5.66 -11.32 -30.54
CA LYS A 354 5.47 -10.12 -29.71
C LYS A 354 5.78 -8.85 -30.51
N ILE A 355 5.08 -7.77 -30.19
CA ILE A 355 5.42 -6.43 -30.68
C ILE A 355 6.74 -6.01 -30.03
N GLN A 356 7.66 -5.51 -30.83
CA GLN A 356 8.97 -5.02 -30.39
C GLN A 356 9.09 -3.51 -30.61
N THR A 357 9.96 -2.86 -29.85
CA THR A 357 10.28 -1.42 -29.88
C THR A 357 10.60 -0.91 -31.29
N LYS A 358 11.38 -1.69 -32.06
CA LYS A 358 11.74 -1.36 -33.46
C LYS A 358 10.54 -1.19 -34.39
N HIS A 359 9.44 -1.91 -34.17
CA HIS A 359 8.23 -1.73 -34.99
C HIS A 359 7.63 -0.33 -34.76
N LEU A 360 7.59 0.12 -33.51
CA LEU A 360 7.04 1.42 -33.15
C LEU A 360 7.98 2.55 -33.54
N GLU A 361 9.30 2.38 -33.43
CA GLU A 361 10.29 3.35 -33.92
C GLU A 361 10.11 3.61 -35.42
N ALA A 362 9.96 2.56 -36.24
CA ALA A 362 9.69 2.71 -37.66
C ALA A 362 8.36 3.43 -37.95
N LEU A 363 7.33 3.20 -37.13
CA LEU A 363 6.06 3.91 -37.23
C LEU A 363 6.21 5.40 -36.87
N ILE A 364 7.01 5.72 -35.86
CA ILE A 364 7.36 7.09 -35.46
C ILE A 364 8.13 7.80 -36.58
N ASP A 365 9.08 7.13 -37.22
CA ASP A 365 9.84 7.70 -38.33
C ASP A 365 8.93 8.07 -39.51
N LEU A 366 8.03 7.16 -39.92
CA LEU A 366 7.04 7.43 -40.95
C LEU A 366 6.09 8.58 -40.56
N HIS A 367 5.72 8.66 -39.28
CA HIS A 367 4.91 9.75 -38.75
C HIS A 367 5.64 11.10 -38.81
N ASN A 368 6.92 11.14 -38.42
CA ASN A 368 7.75 12.34 -38.41
C ASN A 368 8.02 12.85 -39.84
N MET A 369 8.20 11.94 -40.80
CA MET A 369 8.28 12.28 -42.24
C MET A 369 6.99 12.95 -42.71
N THR A 370 5.84 12.35 -42.37
CA THR A 370 4.52 12.93 -42.67
C THR A 370 4.31 14.29 -42.00
N GLY A 371 4.86 14.48 -40.80
CA GLY A 371 4.78 15.76 -40.10
C GLY A 371 5.61 16.88 -40.70
N SER A 372 6.74 16.54 -41.33
CA SER A 372 7.50 17.51 -42.12
C SER A 372 6.73 17.94 -43.37
N PHE A 373 6.07 16.98 -44.06
CA PHE A 373 5.17 17.29 -45.17
C PHE A 373 3.97 18.16 -44.73
N ALA A 374 3.32 17.82 -43.61
CA ALA A 374 2.18 18.58 -43.07
C ALA A 374 2.55 20.03 -42.73
N ARG A 375 3.76 20.29 -42.20
CA ARG A 375 4.27 21.65 -41.96
C ARG A 375 4.44 22.44 -43.27
N ASN A 376 4.94 21.79 -44.33
CA ASN A 376 5.06 22.43 -45.65
C ASN A 376 3.68 22.77 -46.23
N ILE A 377 2.69 21.88 -46.07
CA ILE A 377 1.29 22.15 -46.45
C ILE A 377 0.70 23.31 -45.65
N GLN A 378 0.98 23.40 -44.34
CA GLN A 378 0.54 24.52 -43.51
C GLN A 378 1.10 25.86 -44.01
N HIS A 379 2.35 25.88 -44.46
CA HIS A 379 2.98 27.06 -45.05
C HIS A 379 2.33 27.41 -46.40
N LEU A 380 2.17 26.43 -47.30
CA LEU A 380 1.58 26.61 -48.62
C LEU A 380 0.14 27.15 -48.55
N PHE A 381 -0.67 26.62 -47.63
CA PHE A 381 -2.09 26.97 -47.49
C PHE A 381 -2.35 28.02 -46.40
N SER A 382 -1.32 28.76 -45.98
CA SER A 382 -1.41 29.77 -44.91
C SER A 382 -2.45 30.87 -45.16
N GLU A 383 -2.77 31.16 -46.42
CA GLU A 383 -3.80 32.14 -46.81
C GLU A 383 -5.24 31.60 -46.77
N SER A 384 -5.41 30.27 -46.63
CA SER A 384 -6.72 29.62 -46.61
C SER A 384 -7.46 29.80 -45.28
N ASP A 385 -8.75 29.48 -45.27
CA ASP A 385 -9.54 29.46 -44.05
C ASP A 385 -9.05 28.37 -43.09
N LEU A 386 -9.08 28.69 -41.78
CA LEU A 386 -8.58 27.78 -40.74
C LEU A 386 -9.30 26.42 -40.74
N ASN A 387 -10.61 26.39 -41.00
CA ASN A 387 -11.38 25.15 -41.05
C ASN A 387 -10.94 24.25 -42.23
N ILE A 388 -10.66 24.85 -43.38
CA ILE A 388 -10.19 24.13 -44.58
C ILE A 388 -8.79 23.56 -44.32
N LEU A 389 -7.90 24.38 -43.77
CA LEU A 389 -6.55 23.96 -43.40
C LEU A 389 -6.58 22.81 -42.37
N THR A 390 -7.42 22.91 -41.35
CA THR A 390 -7.58 21.87 -40.32
C THR A 390 -8.05 20.55 -40.93
N ASN A 391 -9.10 20.58 -41.77
CA ASN A 391 -9.61 19.39 -42.46
C ASN A 391 -8.55 18.76 -43.39
N THR A 392 -7.73 19.59 -44.01
CA THR A 392 -6.62 19.13 -44.86
C THR A 392 -5.55 18.40 -44.06
N LEU A 393 -5.12 18.97 -42.92
CA LEU A 393 -4.15 18.32 -42.03
C LEU A 393 -4.70 17.00 -41.44
N LYS A 394 -6.00 16.95 -41.10
CA LYS A 394 -6.66 15.70 -40.68
C LYS A 394 -6.58 14.62 -41.76
N ALA A 395 -6.83 14.98 -43.01
CA ALA A 395 -6.74 14.03 -44.13
C ALA A 395 -5.31 13.48 -44.31
N VAL A 396 -4.28 14.32 -44.16
CA VAL A 396 -2.87 13.91 -44.26
C VAL A 396 -2.49 12.89 -43.18
N TYR A 397 -2.96 13.08 -41.94
CA TYR A 397 -2.65 12.20 -40.82
C TYR A 397 -3.62 11.03 -40.61
N PHE A 398 -4.74 10.99 -41.32
CA PHE A 398 -5.74 9.93 -41.23
C PHE A 398 -5.15 8.50 -41.26
N PRO A 399 -4.14 8.17 -42.08
CA PRO A 399 -3.54 6.83 -42.09
C PRO A 399 -2.90 6.39 -40.76
N PHE A 400 -2.54 7.33 -39.88
CA PHE A 400 -1.94 7.04 -38.58
C PHE A 400 -2.96 6.92 -37.44
N GLU A 401 -4.20 7.34 -37.65
CA GLU A 401 -5.20 7.44 -36.58
C GLU A 401 -5.54 6.07 -35.97
N THR A 402 -5.63 5.02 -36.80
CA THR A 402 -5.87 3.64 -36.34
C THR A 402 -4.77 3.13 -35.41
N PHE A 403 -3.53 3.55 -35.64
CA PHE A 403 -2.38 3.19 -34.79
C PHE A 403 -2.37 4.03 -33.51
N LYS A 404 -2.67 5.34 -33.59
CA LYS A 404 -2.76 6.23 -32.43
C LYS A 404 -3.84 5.78 -31.44
N GLN A 405 -5.00 5.33 -31.91
CA GLN A 405 -6.07 4.81 -31.06
C GLN A 405 -5.70 3.53 -30.30
N ARG A 406 -4.77 2.73 -30.84
CA ARG A 406 -4.29 1.48 -30.20
C ARG A 406 -2.92 1.64 -29.54
N TYR A 407 -2.43 2.88 -29.41
CA TYR A 407 -1.07 3.15 -28.93
C TYR A 407 -0.83 2.59 -27.51
N GLY A 408 -1.75 2.82 -26.56
CA GLY A 408 -1.61 2.29 -25.20
C GLY A 408 -1.55 0.76 -25.13
N GLN A 409 -2.16 0.05 -26.09
CA GLN A 409 -2.07 -1.42 -26.18
C GLN A 409 -0.71 -1.86 -26.72
N MET A 410 -0.19 -1.16 -27.73
CA MET A 410 1.14 -1.41 -28.30
C MET A 410 2.25 -1.19 -27.27
N GLU A 411 2.25 -0.03 -26.62
CA GLU A 411 3.32 0.32 -25.68
C GLU A 411 3.32 -0.62 -24.47
N ARG A 412 2.15 -0.96 -23.93
CA ARG A 412 2.02 -1.96 -22.86
C ARG A 412 2.60 -3.32 -23.29
N ALA A 413 2.30 -3.78 -24.50
CA ALA A 413 2.81 -5.05 -25.01
C ALA A 413 4.34 -5.05 -25.19
N ILE A 414 4.91 -3.94 -25.66
CA ILE A 414 6.37 -3.75 -25.80
C ILE A 414 7.02 -3.76 -24.42
N LEU A 415 6.57 -2.90 -23.51
CA LEU A 415 7.13 -2.76 -22.17
C LEU A 415 7.03 -4.06 -21.36
N SER A 416 5.88 -4.74 -21.38
CA SER A 416 5.73 -6.04 -20.72
C SER A 416 6.65 -7.11 -21.32
N ALA A 417 7.01 -7.02 -22.60
CA ALA A 417 7.99 -7.92 -23.21
C ALA A 417 9.41 -7.60 -22.76
N GLU A 418 9.80 -6.33 -22.76
CA GLU A 418 11.12 -5.86 -22.30
C GLU A 418 11.35 -6.20 -20.82
N ILE A 419 10.36 -5.98 -19.94
CA ILE A 419 10.45 -6.33 -18.52
C ILE A 419 10.51 -7.85 -18.30
N ALA A 420 9.85 -8.65 -19.14
CA ALA A 420 9.91 -10.10 -19.03
C ALA A 420 11.29 -10.68 -19.46
N GLU A 421 12.08 -9.93 -20.22
CA GLU A 421 13.45 -10.30 -20.61
C GLU A 421 14.49 -9.91 -19.55
N VAL A 422 14.12 -9.07 -18.57
CA VAL A 422 14.99 -8.71 -17.44
C VAL A 422 15.17 -9.93 -16.54
N ASP A 423 16.38 -10.48 -16.55
CA ASP A 423 16.73 -11.62 -15.71
C ASP A 423 17.00 -11.19 -14.26
N LEU A 424 16.07 -11.51 -13.37
CA LEU A 424 16.19 -11.23 -11.95
C LEU A 424 16.87 -12.36 -11.15
N ARG A 425 17.08 -13.55 -11.71
CA ARG A 425 17.61 -14.71 -10.99
C ARG A 425 18.90 -15.21 -11.65
N GLY A 426 20.00 -15.20 -10.90
CA GLY A 426 21.29 -15.71 -11.40
C GLY A 426 21.27 -17.20 -11.76
N ALA A 427 22.29 -17.65 -12.49
CA ALA A 427 22.49 -19.08 -12.75
C ALA A 427 22.76 -19.84 -11.44
N VAL A 428 21.84 -20.74 -11.07
CA VAL A 428 21.91 -21.56 -9.85
C VAL A 428 23.21 -22.38 -9.82
N THR A 429 24.16 -22.05 -8.95
CA THR A 429 25.36 -22.85 -8.72
C THR A 429 25.12 -23.83 -7.56
N ARG A 430 25.14 -25.13 -7.84
CA ARG A 430 24.92 -26.17 -6.83
C ARG A 430 26.24 -26.49 -6.10
N GLY A 431 26.49 -25.84 -4.96
CA GLY A 431 27.65 -26.13 -4.08
C GLY A 431 27.39 -25.77 -2.61
N VAL A 432 28.13 -26.37 -1.67
CA VAL A 432 28.10 -26.01 -0.23
C VAL A 432 28.86 -24.69 -0.07
N GLY A 433 28.26 -23.66 0.53
CA GLY A 433 28.73 -22.26 0.44
C GLY A 433 28.13 -21.45 -0.72
N ALA A 434 27.32 -22.05 -1.59
CA ALA A 434 26.76 -21.36 -2.77
C ALA A 434 25.51 -20.52 -2.46
N GLN A 435 24.83 -20.73 -1.33
CA GLN A 435 23.56 -20.07 -1.02
C GLN A 435 23.73 -18.57 -0.73
N GLY A 436 24.76 -18.19 0.04
CA GLY A 436 25.08 -16.77 0.30
C GLY A 436 25.55 -16.04 -0.96
N ILE A 437 26.32 -16.73 -1.81
CA ILE A 437 26.81 -16.17 -3.09
C ILE A 437 25.67 -16.01 -4.10
N GLU A 438 24.77 -17.01 -4.19
CA GLU A 438 23.56 -16.95 -5.01
C GLU A 438 22.62 -15.83 -4.56
N LEU A 439 22.49 -15.61 -3.24
CA LEU A 439 21.72 -14.51 -2.67
C LEU A 439 22.31 -13.15 -3.08
N SER A 440 23.58 -12.88 -2.80
CA SER A 440 24.23 -11.60 -3.16
C SER A 440 24.21 -11.33 -4.67
N GLU A 441 24.39 -12.34 -5.50
CA GLU A 441 24.36 -12.21 -6.95
C GLU A 441 22.93 -11.96 -7.49
N THR A 442 21.90 -12.53 -6.85
CA THR A 442 20.49 -12.25 -7.15
C THR A 442 20.13 -10.83 -6.73
N VAL A 443 20.56 -10.41 -5.53
CA VAL A 443 20.39 -9.04 -5.00
C VAL A 443 21.00 -8.01 -5.93
N ARG A 444 22.24 -8.24 -6.37
CA ARG A 444 22.93 -7.38 -7.31
C ARG A 444 22.19 -7.24 -8.65
N ARG A 445 21.66 -8.34 -9.22
CA ARG A 445 20.84 -8.27 -10.44
C ARG A 445 19.55 -7.50 -10.22
N MET A 446 18.90 -7.66 -9.08
CA MET A 446 17.74 -6.85 -8.71
C MET A 446 18.10 -5.35 -8.68
N GLU A 447 19.26 -4.99 -8.10
CA GLU A 447 19.75 -3.61 -8.10
C GLU A 447 20.02 -3.08 -9.52
N GLU A 448 20.76 -3.83 -10.33
CA GLU A 448 21.12 -3.47 -11.72
C GLU A 448 19.88 -3.37 -12.64
N SER A 449 18.83 -4.13 -12.35
CA SER A 449 17.59 -4.12 -13.11
C SER A 449 16.75 -2.85 -12.93
N ILE A 450 16.84 -2.16 -11.79
CA ILE A 450 16.04 -0.96 -11.50
C ILE A 450 16.35 0.18 -12.48
N PRO A 451 17.61 0.62 -12.68
CA PRO A 451 17.92 1.66 -13.67
C PRO A 451 17.51 1.27 -15.10
N GLN A 452 17.64 -0.01 -15.46
CA GLN A 452 17.27 -0.49 -16.78
C GLN A 452 15.77 -0.36 -17.04
N VAL A 453 14.93 -0.76 -16.07
CA VAL A 453 13.47 -0.63 -16.19
C VAL A 453 13.06 0.85 -16.24
N ILE A 454 13.66 1.72 -15.42
CA ILE A 454 13.36 3.16 -15.46
C ILE A 454 13.69 3.75 -16.84
N LEU A 455 14.80 3.36 -17.46
CA LEU A 455 15.14 3.79 -18.83
C LEU A 455 14.10 3.35 -19.86
N PHE A 456 13.56 2.14 -19.75
CA PHE A 456 12.48 1.68 -20.65
C PHE A 456 11.21 2.54 -20.50
N LEU A 457 10.87 2.93 -19.27
CA LEU A 457 9.72 3.79 -18.99
C LEU A 457 9.92 5.22 -19.49
N GLU A 458 11.11 5.79 -19.31
CA GLU A 458 11.47 7.11 -19.86
C GLU A 458 11.39 7.12 -21.39
N ALA A 459 11.95 6.10 -22.04
CA ALA A 459 11.89 5.95 -23.49
C ALA A 459 10.45 5.80 -24.00
N ALA A 460 9.56 5.12 -23.25
CA ALA A 460 8.14 5.01 -23.59
C ALA A 460 7.41 6.37 -23.53
N VAL A 461 7.74 7.22 -22.55
CA VAL A 461 7.22 8.59 -22.47
C VAL A 461 7.66 9.41 -23.69
N GLU A 462 8.93 9.32 -24.09
CA GLU A 462 9.45 10.03 -25.27
C GLU A 462 8.80 9.55 -26.58
N ARG A 463 8.62 8.23 -26.75
CA ARG A 463 7.91 7.65 -27.89
C ARG A 463 6.46 8.12 -27.95
N CYS A 464 5.78 8.18 -26.81
CA CYS A 464 4.40 8.65 -26.72
C CYS A 464 4.27 10.10 -27.19
N ILE A 465 5.17 10.98 -26.75
CA ILE A 465 5.18 12.39 -27.15
C ILE A 465 5.48 12.50 -28.64
N SER A 466 6.47 11.76 -29.14
CA SER A 466 6.89 11.81 -30.55
C SER A 466 5.80 11.33 -31.51
N PHE A 467 5.05 10.29 -31.14
CA PHE A 467 4.01 9.73 -32.01
C PHE A 467 2.65 10.42 -31.87
N THR A 468 2.23 10.75 -30.64
CA THR A 468 0.85 11.20 -30.35
C THR A 468 0.76 12.68 -30.02
N GLY A 469 1.89 13.36 -29.83
CA GLY A 469 1.96 14.75 -29.34
C GLY A 469 1.34 14.94 -27.95
N GLY A 470 1.22 13.86 -27.16
CA GLY A 470 0.60 13.88 -25.83
C GLY A 470 -0.92 13.70 -25.82
N SER A 471 -1.57 13.49 -26.98
CA SER A 471 -3.02 13.23 -27.03
C SER A 471 -3.47 11.90 -26.42
N GLU A 472 -2.52 10.97 -26.21
CA GLU A 472 -2.72 9.66 -25.57
C GLU A 472 -2.00 9.58 -24.21
N ALA A 473 -1.75 10.72 -23.55
CA ALA A 473 -1.03 10.75 -22.28
C ALA A 473 -1.76 10.00 -21.15
N ASP A 474 -3.10 9.92 -21.19
CA ASP A 474 -3.89 9.15 -20.22
C ASP A 474 -3.68 7.64 -20.37
N GLU A 475 -3.63 7.13 -21.60
CA GLU A 475 -3.43 5.71 -21.89
C GLU A 475 -1.99 5.24 -21.58
N ILE A 476 -0.97 6.07 -21.85
CA ILE A 476 0.41 5.74 -21.49
C ILE A 476 0.61 5.72 -19.97
N LEU A 477 -0.02 6.62 -19.21
CA LEU A 477 0.08 6.60 -17.75
C LEU A 477 -0.45 5.30 -17.16
N LEU A 478 -1.58 4.80 -17.67
CA LEU A 478 -2.12 3.50 -17.30
C LEU A 478 -1.17 2.36 -17.67
N ALA A 479 -0.57 2.40 -18.87
CA ALA A 479 0.39 1.39 -19.29
C ALA A 479 1.66 1.38 -18.42
N LEU A 480 2.19 2.56 -18.07
CA LEU A 480 3.37 2.69 -17.19
C LEU A 480 3.08 2.19 -15.77
N ASP A 481 1.92 2.50 -15.21
CA ASP A 481 1.52 2.04 -13.87
C ASP A 481 1.36 0.51 -13.85
N ASP A 482 0.66 -0.06 -14.83
CA ASP A 482 0.50 -1.51 -15.00
C ASP A 482 1.85 -2.26 -15.11
N VAL A 483 2.77 -1.70 -15.91
CA VAL A 483 4.09 -2.29 -16.19
C VAL A 483 4.99 -2.21 -14.95
N MET A 484 4.97 -1.08 -14.22
CA MET A 484 5.66 -0.96 -12.93
C MET A 484 5.11 -1.93 -11.90
N LEU A 485 3.79 -2.11 -11.85
CA LEU A 485 3.15 -3.11 -10.98
C LEU A 485 3.61 -4.54 -11.31
N GLN A 486 3.72 -4.87 -12.60
CA GLN A 486 4.22 -6.17 -13.05
C GLN A 486 5.67 -6.38 -12.60
N TYR A 487 6.54 -5.38 -12.80
CA TYR A 487 7.94 -5.44 -12.38
C TYR A 487 8.11 -5.59 -10.87
N ILE A 488 7.41 -4.76 -10.07
CA ILE A 488 7.46 -4.84 -8.61
C ILE A 488 6.92 -6.19 -8.12
N SER A 489 5.92 -6.75 -8.79
CA SER A 489 5.42 -8.10 -8.46
C SER A 489 6.49 -9.16 -8.70
N SER A 490 7.26 -9.07 -9.79
CA SER A 490 8.42 -9.95 -10.02
C SER A 490 9.49 -9.79 -8.94
N LEU A 491 9.81 -8.56 -8.52
CA LEU A 491 10.73 -8.31 -7.39
C LEU A 491 10.19 -8.87 -6.05
N GLN A 492 8.88 -8.81 -5.82
CA GLN A 492 8.25 -9.39 -4.64
C GLN A 492 8.29 -10.93 -4.66
N GLU A 493 8.14 -11.54 -5.84
CA GLU A 493 8.28 -12.99 -5.99
C GLU A 493 9.73 -13.45 -5.79
N THR A 494 10.73 -12.70 -6.28
CA THR A 494 12.13 -12.99 -5.99
C THR A 494 12.43 -12.82 -4.50
N LEU A 495 11.96 -11.73 -3.87
CA LEU A 495 12.09 -11.51 -2.43
C LEU A 495 11.50 -12.67 -1.59
N LYS A 496 10.31 -13.17 -1.97
CA LYS A 496 9.70 -14.36 -1.32
C LYS A 496 10.58 -15.60 -1.46
N SER A 497 11.17 -15.84 -2.63
CA SER A 497 12.10 -16.96 -2.80
C SER A 497 13.38 -16.79 -1.96
N LEU A 498 13.89 -15.57 -1.84
CA LEU A 498 15.07 -15.27 -1.02
C LEU A 498 14.78 -15.46 0.48
N ARG A 499 13.58 -15.11 0.97
CA ARG A 499 13.16 -15.35 2.36
C ARG A 499 13.27 -16.83 2.77
N VAL A 500 12.96 -17.75 1.85
CA VAL A 500 13.12 -19.20 2.07
C VAL A 500 14.60 -19.59 2.14
N VAL A 501 15.44 -19.02 1.26
CA VAL A 501 16.90 -19.25 1.24
C VAL A 501 17.56 -18.76 2.54
N CYS A 502 17.09 -17.65 3.12
CA CYS A 502 17.57 -17.12 4.40
C CYS A 502 17.12 -17.94 5.63
N GLY A 503 16.33 -19.01 5.46
CA GLY A 503 15.98 -19.94 6.54
C GLY A 503 14.94 -19.44 7.56
N ILE A 504 14.21 -18.36 7.25
CA ILE A 504 13.18 -17.78 8.16
C ILE A 504 11.87 -18.61 8.13
N ASP A 505 11.48 -19.15 6.97
CA ASP A 505 10.20 -19.83 6.76
C ASP A 505 10.27 -21.38 6.85
N GLN A 506 11.27 -21.95 7.56
CA GLN A 506 11.26 -23.38 7.88
C GLN A 506 10.17 -23.69 8.92
N SER A 507 8.92 -23.64 8.48
CA SER A 507 7.79 -24.17 9.21
C SER A 507 7.85 -25.70 9.21
N SER A 508 7.70 -26.26 10.40
CA SER A 508 7.55 -27.67 10.71
C SER A 508 6.22 -28.27 10.20
N ASP A 509 5.74 -27.87 9.03
CA ASP A 509 4.47 -28.34 8.47
C ASP A 509 4.67 -28.93 7.06
N GLY A 510 4.82 -30.26 7.04
CA GLY A 510 4.94 -31.07 5.84
C GLY A 510 4.33 -32.46 6.01
N VAL A 511 3.10 -32.55 6.53
CA VAL A 511 2.29 -33.76 6.36
C VAL A 511 1.46 -33.60 5.08
N GLY A 512 1.96 -34.17 3.98
CA GLY A 512 1.14 -34.36 2.78
C GLY A 512 1.91 -34.59 1.47
N SER A 513 1.97 -35.86 1.04
CA SER A 513 2.33 -36.35 -0.32
C SER A 513 3.83 -36.24 -0.71
N LYS A 514 4.55 -37.28 -1.16
CA LYS A 514 4.23 -38.58 -1.77
C LYS A 514 5.32 -39.61 -1.42
N LYS A 515 4.90 -40.89 -1.36
CA LYS A 515 5.76 -42.08 -1.43
C LYS A 515 6.68 -42.04 -2.65
N GLU A 516 7.96 -42.33 -2.45
CA GLU A 516 8.67 -43.33 -3.26
C GLU A 516 9.85 -43.92 -2.48
N THR A 517 10.14 -45.17 -2.84
CA THR A 517 10.81 -46.23 -2.08
C THR A 517 12.34 -46.18 -2.15
N GLY A 518 13.00 -46.43 -1.02
CA GLY A 518 14.43 -46.79 -0.97
C GLY A 518 14.92 -46.97 0.46
N LEU A 519 15.28 -48.20 0.83
CA LEU A 519 15.91 -48.54 2.10
C LEU A 519 17.30 -47.89 2.18
N ASP A 520 17.56 -47.11 3.24
CA ASP A 520 18.69 -47.37 4.13
C ASP A 520 18.54 -46.60 5.45
N LYS A 521 18.69 -47.34 6.54
CA LYS A 521 18.44 -46.90 7.92
C LYS A 521 19.76 -46.98 8.68
N LYS A 522 20.43 -45.85 8.89
CA LYS A 522 21.30 -45.63 10.05
C LYS A 522 21.62 -44.15 10.29
N ASP A 523 21.43 -43.75 11.55
CA ASP A 523 21.89 -42.53 12.24
C ASP A 523 21.26 -41.18 11.85
N GLY A 524 19.99 -41.04 12.25
CA GLY A 524 19.34 -39.74 12.42
C GLY A 524 19.54 -39.20 13.82
N THR A 525 20.68 -38.56 14.09
CA THR A 525 20.82 -37.51 15.13
C THR A 525 22.14 -36.78 14.86
N ARG A 526 22.10 -35.45 14.63
CA ARG A 526 23.20 -34.51 14.28
C ARG A 526 23.22 -34.04 12.82
N LYS A 527 22.26 -33.20 12.41
CA LYS A 527 22.36 -32.45 11.14
C LYS A 527 21.87 -30.99 11.22
N VAL A 528 21.91 -30.38 12.41
CA VAL A 528 21.43 -29.00 12.65
C VAL A 528 22.56 -28.03 13.02
N ASP A 529 23.81 -28.48 13.14
CA ASP A 529 24.88 -27.66 13.77
C ASP A 529 26.13 -27.45 12.90
N LEU A 530 25.98 -27.28 11.58
CA LEU A 530 27.10 -26.95 10.69
C LEU A 530 26.68 -26.02 9.53
N MET A 531 26.13 -24.85 9.84
CA MET A 531 26.42 -23.68 9.00
C MET A 531 27.72 -23.08 9.53
N SER A 532 28.69 -22.78 8.66
CA SER A 532 29.89 -22.06 9.11
C SER A 532 29.50 -20.63 9.45
N ASN A 533 30.10 -20.04 10.49
CA ASN A 533 29.87 -18.62 10.84
C ASN A 533 30.12 -17.68 9.63
N GLU A 534 30.97 -18.08 8.67
CA GLU A 534 31.21 -17.33 7.43
C GLU A 534 30.02 -17.36 6.46
N GLU A 535 29.36 -18.51 6.29
CA GLU A 535 28.17 -18.63 5.43
C GLU A 535 26.98 -17.88 6.03
N GLU A 536 26.88 -17.83 7.36
CA GLU A 536 25.86 -17.05 8.08
C GLU A 536 26.01 -15.54 7.85
N TRP A 537 27.22 -15.00 8.00
CA TRP A 537 27.47 -13.57 7.73
C TRP A 537 27.33 -13.24 6.25
N SER A 538 27.65 -14.16 5.33
CA SER A 538 27.37 -13.96 3.89
C SER A 538 25.88 -13.81 3.60
N ILE A 539 25.01 -14.57 4.28
CA ILE A 539 23.55 -14.43 4.15
C ILE A 539 23.06 -13.12 4.75
N VAL A 540 23.60 -12.72 5.91
CA VAL A 540 23.29 -11.43 6.54
C VAL A 540 23.68 -10.28 5.62
N GLN A 541 24.89 -10.29 5.05
CA GLN A 541 25.37 -9.27 4.13
C GLN A 541 24.53 -9.21 2.84
N GLY A 542 24.24 -10.35 2.22
CA GLY A 542 23.36 -10.39 1.05
C GLY A 542 21.94 -9.91 1.33
N THR A 543 21.41 -10.17 2.54
CA THR A 543 20.09 -9.66 2.96
C THR A 543 20.14 -8.16 3.24
N LEU A 544 21.19 -7.67 3.90
CA LEU A 544 21.38 -6.24 4.14
C LEU A 544 21.47 -5.46 2.83
N GLN A 545 22.14 -6.00 1.80
CA GLN A 545 22.15 -5.44 0.44
C GLN A 545 20.76 -5.34 -0.19
N MET A 546 19.72 -6.02 0.31
CA MET A 546 18.35 -5.75 -0.17
C MET A 546 17.85 -4.35 0.20
N LEU A 547 18.39 -3.73 1.25
CA LEU A 547 18.06 -2.34 1.59
C LEU A 547 18.53 -1.37 0.51
N THR A 548 19.67 -1.62 -0.14
CA THR A 548 20.13 -0.78 -1.27
C THR A 548 19.18 -0.93 -2.47
N VAL A 549 18.65 -2.14 -2.72
CA VAL A 549 17.63 -2.37 -3.75
C VAL A 549 16.34 -1.62 -3.44
N ALA A 550 15.86 -1.64 -2.20
CA ALA A 550 14.66 -0.92 -1.79
C ALA A 550 14.84 0.60 -1.89
N ASP A 551 15.99 1.13 -1.46
CA ASP A 551 16.32 2.55 -1.54
C ASP A 551 16.50 3.01 -3.00
N CYS A 552 17.22 2.22 -3.82
CA CYS A 552 17.39 2.48 -5.25
C CYS A 552 16.02 2.50 -5.96
N LEU A 553 15.13 1.53 -5.68
CA LEU A 553 13.79 1.50 -6.26
C LEU A 553 12.97 2.72 -5.85
N THR A 554 13.02 3.11 -4.57
CA THR A 554 12.27 4.25 -4.03
C THR A 554 12.77 5.58 -4.59
N SER A 555 14.08 5.81 -4.55
CA SER A 555 14.71 7.03 -5.06
C SER A 555 14.51 7.15 -6.58
N ARG A 556 14.81 6.12 -7.37
CA ARG A 556 14.67 6.18 -8.84
C ARG A 556 13.21 6.30 -9.28
N SER A 557 12.27 5.60 -8.64
CA SER A 557 10.85 5.72 -8.97
C SER A 557 10.31 7.12 -8.66
N SER A 558 10.74 7.74 -7.54
CA SER A 558 10.32 9.11 -7.21
C SER A 558 10.89 10.16 -8.16
N VAL A 559 12.14 10.01 -8.60
CA VAL A 559 12.77 10.86 -9.62
C VAL A 559 12.04 10.72 -10.96
N PHE A 560 11.74 9.49 -11.38
CA PHE A 560 10.98 9.23 -12.59
C PHE A 560 9.58 9.84 -12.51
N GLU A 561 8.85 9.66 -11.41
CA GLU A 561 7.54 10.25 -11.20
C GLU A 561 7.58 11.79 -11.24
N ALA A 562 8.65 12.39 -10.70
CA ALA A 562 8.85 13.83 -10.79
C ALA A 562 9.11 14.32 -12.23
N SER A 563 9.93 13.58 -12.98
CA SER A 563 10.20 13.85 -14.41
C SER A 563 8.92 13.72 -15.26
N LEU A 564 8.12 12.67 -15.00
CA LEU A 564 6.85 12.44 -15.66
C LEU A 564 5.84 13.56 -15.37
N ARG A 565 5.73 14.01 -14.11
CA ARG A 565 4.88 15.16 -13.74
C ARG A 565 5.31 16.44 -14.45
N ALA A 566 6.60 16.74 -14.48
CA ALA A 566 7.12 17.91 -15.20
C ALA A 566 6.81 17.84 -16.70
N THR A 567 6.91 16.65 -17.29
CA THR A 567 6.56 16.38 -18.68
C THR A 567 5.07 16.60 -18.95
N LEU A 568 4.18 16.10 -18.09
CA LEU A 568 2.73 16.35 -18.18
C LEU A 568 2.40 17.84 -18.03
N ALA A 569 3.03 18.55 -17.09
CA ALA A 569 2.84 19.99 -16.93
C ALA A 569 3.28 20.78 -18.17
N ARG A 570 4.36 20.36 -18.84
CA ARG A 570 4.79 20.93 -20.13
C ARG A 570 3.80 20.63 -21.25
N LEU A 571 3.27 19.41 -21.33
CA LEU A 571 2.21 19.08 -22.31
C LEU A 571 0.94 19.90 -22.07
N SER A 572 0.60 20.16 -20.81
CA SER A 572 -0.51 21.04 -20.41
C SER A 572 -0.40 22.43 -21.04
N THR A 573 0.78 23.04 -20.98
CA THR A 573 1.00 24.37 -21.56
C THR A 573 1.01 24.35 -23.09
N THR A 574 1.69 23.37 -23.72
CA THR A 574 1.73 23.23 -25.18
C THR A 574 0.33 23.01 -25.78
N LEU A 575 -0.42 22.02 -25.28
CA LEU A 575 -1.74 21.69 -25.80
C LEU A 575 -2.78 22.79 -25.51
N SER A 576 -2.71 23.46 -24.35
CA SER A 576 -3.62 24.57 -24.04
C SER A 576 -3.42 25.77 -24.97
N VAL A 577 -2.15 26.11 -25.26
CA VAL A 577 -1.82 27.19 -26.20
C VAL A 577 -2.30 26.85 -27.61
N SER A 578 -2.16 25.59 -28.05
CA SER A 578 -2.60 25.17 -29.38
C SER A 578 -4.12 25.02 -29.54
N VAL A 579 -4.85 24.65 -28.48
CA VAL A 579 -6.31 24.48 -28.52
C VAL A 579 -7.07 25.78 -28.31
N PHE A 580 -6.62 26.65 -27.39
CA PHE A 580 -7.33 27.87 -27.01
C PHE A 580 -6.70 29.17 -27.57
N GLY A 581 -5.50 29.09 -28.16
CA GLY A 581 -4.70 30.22 -28.61
C GLY A 581 -4.22 31.14 -27.50
N SER A 582 -3.33 32.07 -27.86
CA SER A 582 -2.85 33.14 -27.00
C SER A 582 -3.87 34.27 -26.82
N SER A 583 -5.16 33.98 -26.63
CA SER A 583 -6.17 34.99 -26.30
C SER A 583 -6.44 35.00 -24.80
N LEU A 584 -5.45 35.42 -24.03
CA LEU A 584 -5.60 35.73 -22.60
C LEU A 584 -5.88 37.22 -22.34
N ASP A 585 -6.11 38.02 -23.38
CA ASP A 585 -6.30 39.48 -23.25
C ASP A 585 -7.66 40.03 -23.70
N GLN A 586 -8.64 39.19 -24.05
CA GLN A 586 -10.00 39.66 -24.34
C GLN A 586 -10.94 39.38 -23.17
N LYS A 587 -10.91 40.29 -22.20
CA LYS A 587 -11.93 40.42 -21.15
C LYS A 587 -13.33 40.38 -21.77
N GLN A 588 -14.12 39.41 -21.31
CA GLN A 588 -15.58 39.48 -21.06
C GLN A 588 -16.37 40.48 -21.93
N SER A 589 -16.78 40.06 -23.12
CA SER A 589 -18.07 40.45 -23.67
C SER A 589 -19.11 39.38 -23.31
N HIS A 590 -19.67 39.49 -22.10
CA HIS A 590 -20.92 38.83 -21.77
C HIS A 590 -22.04 39.48 -22.59
N ILE A 591 -22.47 38.82 -23.67
CA ILE A 591 -23.85 38.92 -24.15
C ILE A 591 -24.57 37.65 -23.70
N VAL A 592 -25.71 37.88 -23.08
CA VAL A 592 -26.61 36.91 -22.46
C VAL A 592 -27.23 36.00 -23.50
N GLY A 593 -27.16 34.69 -23.24
CA GLY A 593 -28.17 33.69 -23.62
C GLY A 593 -28.22 33.26 -25.09
N ASP A 594 -27.59 32.12 -25.40
CA ASP A 594 -28.36 30.96 -25.87
C ASP A 594 -27.57 29.65 -25.68
N TYR A 595 -28.29 28.56 -25.41
CA TYR A 595 -27.72 27.22 -25.34
C TYR A 595 -27.44 26.72 -26.77
N SER A 596 -26.31 27.11 -27.34
CA SER A 596 -25.77 26.52 -28.57
C SER A 596 -24.30 26.16 -28.36
N HIS A 597 -23.95 24.94 -28.76
CA HIS A 597 -22.59 24.37 -28.83
C HIS A 597 -21.48 25.42 -28.77
N ARG A 598 -20.72 25.41 -27.66
CA ARG A 598 -19.50 26.20 -27.52
C ARG A 598 -18.46 25.58 -28.47
N GLU A 599 -18.45 26.02 -29.73
CA GLU A 599 -17.41 25.66 -30.69
C GLU A 599 -16.06 26.10 -30.09
N VAL A 600 -15.17 25.12 -29.90
CA VAL A 600 -13.80 25.36 -29.45
C VAL A 600 -13.07 26.06 -30.60
N THR A 601 -12.98 27.39 -30.54
CA THR A 601 -12.26 28.18 -31.53
C THR A 601 -10.77 27.94 -31.38
N ILE A 602 -10.18 27.22 -32.35
CA ILE A 602 -8.73 27.05 -32.49
C ILE A 602 -8.10 28.43 -32.55
N GLY A 603 -7.32 28.78 -31.53
CA GLY A 603 -6.75 30.11 -31.44
C GLY A 603 -5.40 30.23 -32.14
N GLY A 604 -5.33 31.14 -33.13
CA GLY A 604 -4.10 31.61 -33.76
C GLY A 604 -3.47 30.66 -34.80
N ARG A 605 -3.01 31.21 -35.93
CA ARG A 605 -2.31 30.49 -37.03
C ARG A 605 -0.91 29.92 -36.66
N ALA A 606 -0.46 30.05 -35.41
CA ALA A 606 0.84 29.54 -34.98
C ALA A 606 0.80 28.00 -34.91
N ALA A 607 1.54 27.34 -35.80
CA ALA A 607 1.79 25.89 -35.89
C ALA A 607 0.65 25.01 -35.30
N LEU A 608 -0.34 24.67 -36.13
CA LEU A 608 -1.42 23.78 -35.73
C LEU A 608 -0.82 22.43 -35.33
N ASP A 609 -0.80 22.15 -34.02
CA ASP A 609 -0.36 20.87 -33.51
C ASP A 609 -1.40 19.80 -33.87
N MET A 610 -0.95 18.71 -34.49
CA MET A 610 -1.80 17.57 -34.85
C MET A 610 -2.50 16.99 -33.61
N ALA A 611 -1.83 16.97 -32.46
CA ALA A 611 -2.41 16.49 -31.21
C ALA A 611 -3.60 17.37 -30.77
N ALA A 612 -3.47 18.69 -30.89
CA ALA A 612 -4.55 19.63 -30.60
C ALA A 612 -5.74 19.45 -31.57
N ILE A 613 -5.47 19.27 -32.87
CA ILE A 613 -6.50 19.05 -33.88
C ILE A 613 -7.31 17.77 -33.57
N ARG A 614 -6.64 16.70 -33.15
CA ARG A 614 -7.27 15.42 -32.81
C ARG A 614 -8.15 15.50 -31.56
N LEU A 615 -7.70 16.23 -30.55
CA LEU A 615 -8.46 16.42 -29.30
C LEU A 615 -9.76 17.20 -29.52
N VAL A 616 -9.84 18.07 -30.53
CA VAL A 616 -11.08 18.78 -30.92
C VAL A 616 -12.16 17.79 -31.39
N ASP A 617 -11.79 16.72 -32.10
CA ASP A 617 -12.74 15.73 -32.60
C ASP A 617 -13.24 14.76 -31.51
N VAL A 618 -12.52 14.67 -30.38
CA VAL A 618 -12.85 13.79 -29.25
C VAL A 618 -12.98 14.60 -27.95
N PRO A 619 -14.03 15.43 -27.82
CA PRO A 619 -14.13 16.44 -26.75
C PRO A 619 -14.20 15.83 -25.35
N GLU A 620 -14.77 14.64 -25.20
CA GLU A 620 -14.84 13.95 -23.90
C GLU A 620 -13.47 13.45 -23.44
N LYS A 621 -12.64 12.94 -24.36
CA LYS A 621 -11.25 12.56 -24.06
C LYS A 621 -10.41 13.78 -23.76
N ALA A 622 -10.56 14.86 -24.53
CA ALA A 622 -9.89 16.12 -24.29
C ALA A 622 -10.19 16.68 -22.89
N LYS A 623 -11.46 16.71 -22.47
CA LYS A 623 -11.83 17.15 -21.10
C LYS A 623 -11.12 16.33 -20.02
N LYS A 624 -11.13 15.00 -20.13
CA LYS A 624 -10.46 14.11 -19.16
C LYS A 624 -8.96 14.37 -19.12
N LEU A 625 -8.33 14.46 -20.29
CA LEU A 625 -6.91 14.73 -20.42
C LEU A 625 -6.53 16.10 -19.85
N PHE A 626 -7.23 17.18 -20.20
CA PHE A 626 -6.96 18.52 -19.66
C PHE A 626 -7.16 18.60 -18.15
N ASN A 627 -8.15 17.89 -17.59
CA ASN A 627 -8.30 17.80 -16.13
C ASN A 627 -7.08 17.14 -15.48
N LEU A 628 -6.55 16.07 -16.07
CA LEU A 628 -5.33 15.39 -15.60
C LEU A 628 -4.11 16.32 -15.72
N LEU A 629 -3.92 16.94 -16.88
CA LEU A 629 -2.81 17.86 -17.17
C LEU A 629 -2.84 19.13 -16.31
N ASP A 630 -4.01 19.54 -15.81
CA ASP A 630 -4.11 20.65 -14.87
C ASP A 630 -3.77 20.20 -13.44
N GLN A 631 -4.23 19.01 -13.04
CA GLN A 631 -3.85 18.39 -11.77
C GLN A 631 -2.34 18.14 -11.65
N SER A 632 -1.65 17.82 -12.76
CA SER A 632 -0.19 17.60 -12.75
C SER A 632 0.64 18.84 -12.36
N LYS A 633 0.03 20.03 -12.28
CA LYS A 633 0.69 21.24 -11.79
C LYS A 633 0.78 21.28 -10.26
N ASP A 634 -0.03 20.51 -9.53
CA ASP A 634 0.06 20.38 -8.07
C ASP A 634 1.25 19.47 -7.72
N PRO A 635 2.20 19.89 -6.87
CA PRO A 635 3.30 19.05 -6.40
C PRO A 635 2.85 17.75 -5.71
N ARG A 636 1.63 17.71 -5.16
CA ARG A 636 1.05 16.51 -4.50
C ARG A 636 0.44 15.52 -5.49
N PHE A 637 0.41 15.85 -6.77
CA PHE A 637 -0.10 14.94 -7.80
C PHE A 637 0.87 13.79 -8.03
N HIS A 638 0.34 12.57 -7.86
CA HIS A 638 1.02 11.34 -8.20
C HIS A 638 0.56 10.85 -9.57
N ALA A 639 1.50 10.72 -10.51
CA ALA A 639 1.21 10.27 -11.87
C ALA A 639 1.02 8.75 -11.93
N LEU A 640 1.67 8.01 -11.03
CA LEU A 640 1.64 6.54 -10.93
C LEU A 640 1.29 6.10 -9.50
N PRO A 641 0.03 6.32 -9.06
CA PRO A 641 -0.35 6.14 -7.67
C PRO A 641 -0.25 4.68 -7.20
N LEU A 642 -0.55 3.69 -8.05
CA LEU A 642 -0.50 2.28 -7.66
C LEU A 642 0.94 1.80 -7.56
N ALA A 643 1.80 2.17 -8.49
CA ALA A 643 3.23 1.90 -8.44
C ALA A 643 3.87 2.50 -7.19
N SER A 644 3.61 3.78 -6.89
CA SER A 644 4.16 4.46 -5.71
C SER A 644 3.78 3.73 -4.40
N GLN A 645 2.52 3.33 -4.26
CA GLN A 645 2.07 2.52 -3.12
C GLN A 645 2.80 1.16 -3.05
N ARG A 646 3.01 0.49 -4.18
CA ARG A 646 3.68 -0.83 -4.22
C ARG A 646 5.18 -0.73 -3.97
N VAL A 647 5.84 0.35 -4.37
CA VAL A 647 7.24 0.62 -4.04
C VAL A 647 7.41 0.77 -2.53
N SER A 648 6.56 1.57 -1.87
CA SER A 648 6.56 1.68 -0.40
C SER A 648 6.33 0.32 0.26
N ALA A 649 5.33 -0.44 -0.20
CA ALA A 649 5.04 -1.76 0.35
C ALA A 649 6.17 -2.78 0.13
N PHE A 650 6.92 -2.66 -0.97
CA PHE A 650 8.11 -3.47 -1.21
C PHE A 650 9.24 -3.10 -0.25
N ALA A 651 9.50 -1.81 -0.05
CA ALA A 651 10.50 -1.34 0.92
C ALA A 651 10.18 -1.81 2.35
N ASP A 652 8.91 -1.75 2.77
CA ASP A 652 8.46 -2.28 4.07
C ASP A 652 8.72 -3.79 4.19
N LYS A 653 8.48 -4.55 3.12
CA LYS A 653 8.73 -6.00 3.10
C LYS A 653 10.21 -6.36 3.12
N VAL A 654 11.05 -5.56 2.49
CA VAL A 654 12.51 -5.69 2.58
C VAL A 654 12.98 -5.40 4.00
N ASN A 655 12.50 -4.32 4.62
CA ASN A 655 12.81 -4.00 6.02
C ASN A 655 12.38 -5.12 6.98
N GLU A 656 11.19 -5.69 6.79
CA GLU A 656 10.71 -6.86 7.56
C GLU A 656 11.65 -8.06 7.39
N LEU A 657 12.05 -8.38 6.15
CA LEU A 657 12.95 -9.50 5.86
C LEU A 657 14.32 -9.32 6.55
N VAL A 658 14.90 -8.12 6.43
CA VAL A 658 16.20 -7.81 7.03
C VAL A 658 16.13 -7.95 8.55
N TYR A 659 15.09 -7.39 9.17
CA TYR A 659 14.87 -7.55 10.61
C TYR A 659 14.74 -9.02 11.02
N ASP A 660 13.95 -9.80 10.29
CA ASP A 660 13.77 -11.22 10.55
C ASP A 660 15.09 -12.01 10.43
N VAL A 661 15.94 -11.71 9.45
CA VAL A 661 17.25 -12.37 9.29
C VAL A 661 18.17 -12.00 10.46
N LEU A 662 18.27 -10.71 10.81
CA LEU A 662 19.12 -10.24 11.90
C LEU A 662 18.70 -10.83 13.26
N ILE A 663 17.40 -10.94 13.53
CA ILE A 663 16.91 -11.50 14.79
C ILE A 663 16.86 -13.04 14.79
N SER A 664 16.93 -13.70 13.63
CA SER A 664 16.83 -15.15 13.50
C SER A 664 17.85 -15.88 14.36
N LYS A 665 19.11 -15.44 14.37
CA LYS A 665 20.18 -16.07 15.17
C LYS A 665 19.90 -15.98 16.66
N VAL A 666 19.49 -14.80 17.13
CA VAL A 666 19.11 -14.55 18.52
C VAL A 666 17.91 -15.42 18.90
N ARG A 667 16.88 -15.48 18.04
CA ARG A 667 15.70 -16.31 18.24
C ARG A 667 16.03 -17.79 18.36
N GLN A 668 16.89 -18.32 17.49
CA GLN A 668 17.33 -19.71 17.55
C GLN A 668 18.07 -20.02 18.87
N ARG A 669 19.02 -19.15 19.27
CA ARG A 669 19.81 -19.33 20.50
C ARG A 669 18.97 -19.20 21.78
N LEU A 670 17.92 -18.38 21.77
CA LEU A 670 17.05 -18.17 22.93
C LEU A 670 15.85 -19.13 23.01
N SER A 671 15.49 -19.82 21.92
CA SER A 671 14.23 -20.59 21.80
C SER A 671 13.97 -21.63 22.90
N ASP A 672 15.02 -22.29 23.41
CA ASP A 672 14.92 -23.35 24.43
C ASP A 672 15.37 -22.90 25.83
N VAL A 673 15.68 -21.61 26.03
CA VAL A 673 16.21 -21.10 27.30
C VAL A 673 15.23 -21.37 28.44
N SER A 674 13.92 -21.16 28.24
CA SER A 674 12.89 -21.44 29.25
C SER A 674 12.85 -22.90 29.75
N ARG A 675 13.39 -23.84 28.98
CA ARG A 675 13.35 -25.29 29.25
C ARG A 675 14.66 -25.85 29.81
N LEU A 676 15.68 -25.02 30.01
CA LEU A 676 16.98 -25.51 30.48
C LEU A 676 16.87 -26.15 31.88
N PRO A 677 17.42 -27.36 32.09
CA PRO A 677 17.25 -28.11 33.34
C PRO A 677 17.95 -27.46 34.54
N ILE A 678 18.90 -26.56 34.27
CA ILE A 678 19.65 -25.79 35.26
C ILE A 678 18.74 -24.96 36.19
N TRP A 679 17.60 -24.45 35.70
CA TRP A 679 16.69 -23.60 36.48
C TRP A 679 16.04 -24.36 37.63
N SER A 680 15.86 -25.68 37.47
CA SER A 680 15.23 -26.56 38.45
C SER A 680 16.22 -27.47 39.18
N SER A 681 17.52 -27.31 38.97
CA SER A 681 18.54 -28.14 39.59
C SER A 681 18.73 -27.80 41.08
N VAL A 682 18.72 -28.82 41.94
CA VAL A 682 18.95 -28.70 43.40
C VAL A 682 20.41 -29.06 43.68
N GLU A 683 21.05 -28.38 44.63
CA GLU A 683 22.44 -28.66 45.03
C GLU A 683 22.63 -30.11 45.47
N GLU A 684 23.56 -30.82 44.83
CA GLU A 684 24.16 -32.03 45.41
C GLU A 684 24.93 -31.61 46.66
N HIS A 685 24.48 -32.05 47.83
CA HIS A 685 25.15 -31.77 49.10
C HIS A 685 26.53 -32.44 49.11
N SER A 686 27.57 -31.69 48.75
CA SER A 686 28.95 -32.09 49.01
C SER A 686 29.25 -31.93 50.50
N ALA A 687 29.90 -32.94 51.10
CA ALA A 687 30.09 -33.07 52.54
C ALA A 687 31.03 -32.03 53.20
N LEU A 688 31.49 -31.02 52.44
CA LEU A 688 32.40 -29.97 52.89
C LEU A 688 31.89 -28.61 52.37
N PRO A 689 31.79 -27.57 53.23
CA PRO A 689 31.37 -26.24 52.81
C PRO A 689 32.52 -25.58 52.03
N LEU A 690 32.54 -25.76 50.72
CA LEU A 690 33.40 -24.98 49.83
C LEU A 690 32.69 -23.65 49.50
N PRO A 691 33.40 -22.51 49.48
CA PRO A 691 32.84 -21.27 48.98
C PRO A 691 32.46 -21.43 47.51
N THR A 692 31.21 -21.11 47.16
CA THR A 692 30.70 -21.14 45.79
C THR A 692 31.44 -20.10 44.96
N PHE A 693 32.36 -20.54 44.10
CA PHE A 693 33.01 -19.66 43.12
C PHE A 693 31.93 -19.03 42.22
N SER A 694 32.08 -17.74 41.93
CA SER A 694 31.16 -16.93 41.11
C SER A 694 30.71 -17.70 39.86
N SER A 695 29.39 -17.82 39.67
CA SER A 695 28.81 -18.36 38.44
C SER A 695 29.25 -17.52 37.24
N TYR A 696 29.64 -18.17 36.14
CA TYR A 696 29.96 -17.52 34.87
C TYR A 696 28.71 -17.46 33.98
N PRO A 697 28.61 -16.47 33.07
CA PRO A 697 27.53 -16.41 32.10
C PRO A 697 27.48 -17.66 31.21
N GLN A 698 26.28 -18.15 30.91
CA GLN A 698 26.12 -19.35 30.09
C GLN A 698 26.39 -19.12 28.61
N SER A 699 26.74 -20.19 27.90
CA SER A 699 27.10 -20.15 26.47
C SER A 699 26.00 -19.56 25.57
N TYR A 700 24.72 -19.74 25.93
CA TYR A 700 23.62 -19.16 25.16
C TYR A 700 23.66 -17.62 25.20
N VAL A 701 23.90 -17.01 26.36
CA VAL A 701 23.88 -15.55 26.52
C VAL A 701 25.18 -14.91 26.03
N THR A 702 26.32 -15.58 26.23
CA THR A 702 27.60 -15.09 25.68
C THR A 702 27.61 -15.11 24.15
N SER A 703 27.03 -16.15 23.53
CA SER A 703 26.92 -16.21 22.06
C SER A 703 26.03 -15.12 21.47
N VAL A 704 24.95 -14.74 22.18
CA VAL A 704 24.09 -13.61 21.81
C VAL A 704 24.84 -12.29 21.98
N GLY A 705 25.60 -12.14 23.08
CA GLY A 705 26.42 -10.95 23.31
C GLY A 705 27.50 -10.75 22.24
N GLU A 706 28.22 -11.81 21.87
CA GLU A 706 29.23 -11.79 20.80
C GLU A 706 28.62 -11.41 19.44
N TYR A 707 27.43 -11.95 19.12
CA TYR A 707 26.71 -11.59 17.90
C TYR A 707 26.35 -10.10 17.86
N LEU A 708 25.75 -9.58 18.94
CA LEU A 708 25.37 -8.17 19.05
C LEU A 708 26.58 -7.22 18.97
N LEU A 709 27.73 -7.61 19.50
CA LEU A 709 28.97 -6.81 19.44
C LEU A 709 29.65 -6.87 18.07
N THR A 710 29.37 -7.90 17.26
CA THR A 710 29.94 -8.05 15.90
C THR A 710 29.04 -7.39 14.84
N LEU A 711 27.75 -7.22 15.12
CA LEU A 711 26.77 -6.59 14.22
C LEU A 711 27.17 -5.18 13.71
N PRO A 712 27.75 -4.27 14.51
CA PRO A 712 28.13 -2.93 14.03
C PRO A 712 29.10 -3.00 12.84
N GLN A 713 30.10 -3.88 12.90
CA GLN A 713 31.11 -4.08 11.85
C GLN A 713 30.51 -4.57 10.54
N GLN A 714 29.32 -5.16 10.61
CA GLN A 714 28.61 -5.74 9.47
C GLN A 714 27.62 -4.75 8.85
N LEU A 715 27.16 -3.74 9.60
CA LEU A 715 26.28 -2.68 9.11
C LEU A 715 27.05 -1.52 8.46
N GLU A 716 28.30 -1.29 8.87
CA GLU A 716 29.16 -0.20 8.41
C GLU A 716 29.38 -0.16 6.88
N PRO A 717 29.67 -1.28 6.18
CA PRO A 717 29.86 -1.28 4.71
C PRO A 717 28.60 -0.90 3.93
N LEU A 718 27.43 -1.14 4.52
CA LEU A 718 26.15 -0.86 3.87
C LEU A 718 25.71 0.60 4.07
N ALA A 719 26.04 1.15 5.23
CA ALA A 719 25.76 2.52 5.59
C ALA A 719 26.47 3.51 4.65
N GLU A 720 27.67 3.16 4.17
CA GLU A 720 28.41 3.90 3.13
C GLU A 720 27.81 3.77 1.72
N GLY A 721 27.06 2.69 1.44
CA GLY A 721 26.44 2.44 0.13
C GLY A 721 25.07 3.10 -0.06
N ILE A 722 24.29 3.23 1.03
CA ILE A 722 22.98 3.91 1.02
C ILE A 722 23.13 5.43 1.09
N SER A 723 24.20 5.92 1.73
CA SER A 723 24.56 7.33 1.68
C SER A 723 25.10 7.66 0.28
N ASN A 724 24.23 8.21 -0.57
CA ASN A 724 24.64 8.84 -1.84
C ASN A 724 25.92 9.64 -1.59
N SER A 725 26.92 9.48 -2.46
CA SER A 725 28.37 9.74 -2.32
C SER A 725 28.85 11.14 -1.84
N ASN A 726 28.00 11.95 -1.21
CA ASN A 726 28.27 13.27 -0.65
C ASN A 726 27.62 13.51 0.74
N ALA A 727 26.96 12.52 1.37
CA ALA A 727 26.35 12.69 2.70
C ALA A 727 27.33 12.29 3.82
N ASN A 728 27.37 13.10 4.88
CA ASN A 728 28.32 13.01 6.00
C ASN A 728 28.31 11.63 6.67
N ASN A 729 29.46 11.19 7.18
CA ASN A 729 29.63 10.00 8.05
C ASN A 729 28.56 9.88 9.16
N ASP A 730 27.94 10.99 9.55
CA ASP A 730 26.87 11.06 10.55
C ASP A 730 25.59 10.30 10.15
N GLU A 731 25.20 10.28 8.87
CA GLU A 731 23.99 9.55 8.41
C GLU A 731 24.21 8.03 8.40
N ALA A 732 25.41 7.60 8.01
CA ALA A 732 25.81 6.20 8.05
C ALA A 732 25.83 5.68 9.50
N GLN A 733 26.36 6.48 10.44
CA GLN A 733 26.34 6.17 11.86
C GLN A 733 24.92 6.11 12.43
N PHE A 734 24.03 7.01 11.98
CA PHE A 734 22.63 7.01 12.39
C PHE A 734 21.89 5.76 11.90
N PHE A 735 22.10 5.35 10.65
CA PHE A 735 21.52 4.12 10.09
C PHE A 735 21.97 2.87 10.87
N ALA A 736 23.27 2.76 11.14
CA ALA A 736 23.80 1.65 11.92
C ALA A 736 23.22 1.66 13.35
N ALA A 737 23.14 2.82 13.99
CA ALA A 737 22.55 2.98 15.32
C ALA A 737 21.07 2.57 15.38
N GLU A 738 20.27 2.95 14.38
CA GLU A 738 18.86 2.59 14.31
C GLU A 738 18.65 1.07 14.20
N TRP A 739 19.40 0.41 13.31
CA TRP A 739 19.33 -1.05 13.15
C TRP A 739 19.87 -1.81 14.35
N MET A 740 20.96 -1.35 14.97
CA MET A 740 21.48 -1.92 16.22
C MET A 740 20.42 -1.83 17.31
N CYS A 741 19.77 -0.66 17.46
CA CYS A 741 18.70 -0.46 18.43
C CYS A 741 17.55 -1.44 18.22
N LYS A 742 17.04 -1.55 16.98
CA LYS A 742 15.94 -2.49 16.64
C LYS A 742 16.29 -3.95 16.99
N VAL A 743 17.49 -4.41 16.65
CA VAL A 743 17.91 -5.80 16.90
C VAL A 743 18.08 -6.07 18.40
N ALA A 744 18.65 -5.13 19.15
CA ALA A 744 18.88 -5.34 20.57
C ALA A 744 17.62 -5.11 21.43
N GLU A 745 16.69 -4.23 21.04
CA GLU A 745 15.33 -4.18 21.60
C GLU A 745 14.60 -5.51 21.36
N GLY A 746 14.65 -6.04 20.14
CA GLY A 746 14.12 -7.36 19.80
C GLY A 746 14.74 -8.48 20.62
N THR A 747 16.06 -8.42 20.84
CA THR A 747 16.80 -9.39 21.65
C THR A 747 16.35 -9.35 23.11
N ALA A 748 16.24 -8.16 23.68
CA ALA A 748 15.78 -7.98 25.06
C ALA A 748 14.32 -8.43 25.23
N ALA A 749 13.46 -8.17 24.25
CA ALA A 749 12.07 -8.63 24.25
C ALA A 749 11.98 -10.16 24.20
N LEU A 750 12.72 -10.82 23.30
CA LEU A 750 12.79 -12.28 23.20
C LEU A 750 13.33 -12.92 24.48
N TYR A 751 14.37 -12.33 25.08
CA TYR A 751 14.91 -12.82 26.34
C TYR A 751 13.92 -12.67 27.49
N THR A 752 13.23 -11.52 27.57
CA THR A 752 12.16 -11.29 28.55
C THR A 752 11.01 -12.30 28.40
N GLU A 753 10.62 -12.65 27.17
CA GLU A 753 9.63 -13.69 26.89
C GLU A 753 10.08 -15.06 27.39
N GLN A 754 11.34 -15.44 27.13
CA GLN A 754 11.90 -16.70 27.61
C GLN A 754 11.99 -16.76 29.14
N LEU A 755 12.37 -15.65 29.79
CA LEU A 755 12.40 -15.55 31.25
C LEU A 755 11.00 -15.71 31.87
N ARG A 756 9.96 -15.12 31.24
CA ARG A 756 8.55 -15.30 31.65
C ARG A 756 8.07 -16.75 31.47
N GLY A 757 8.67 -17.51 30.54
CA GLY A 757 8.36 -18.91 30.28
C GLY A 757 8.91 -19.91 31.31
N ILE A 758 9.80 -19.49 32.22
CA ILE A 758 10.40 -20.38 33.22
C ILE A 758 9.38 -20.71 34.33
N GLN A 759 9.06 -22.00 34.50
CA GLN A 759 8.01 -22.44 35.43
C GLN A 759 8.50 -22.62 36.88
N HIS A 760 9.77 -22.97 37.08
CA HIS A 760 10.34 -23.24 38.40
C HIS A 760 11.82 -22.82 38.45
N VAL A 761 12.18 -22.07 39.49
CA VAL A 761 13.55 -21.55 39.72
C VAL A 761 14.02 -21.94 41.12
N THR A 762 15.18 -22.59 41.22
CA THR A 762 15.89 -22.85 42.49
C THR A 762 16.80 -21.67 42.85
N ASP A 763 17.28 -21.58 44.09
CA ASP A 763 18.16 -20.46 44.51
C ASP A 763 19.45 -20.39 43.66
N ARG A 764 20.00 -21.56 43.27
CA ARG A 764 21.10 -21.66 42.31
C ARG A 764 20.70 -21.21 40.90
N GLY A 765 19.49 -21.58 40.45
CA GLY A 765 18.94 -21.11 39.18
C GLY A 765 18.76 -19.60 39.14
N ALA A 766 18.33 -18.99 40.25
CA ALA A 766 18.19 -17.53 40.39
C ALA A 766 19.54 -16.82 40.33
N GLN A 767 20.56 -17.34 41.02
CA GLN A 767 21.94 -16.81 40.94
C GLN A 767 22.56 -16.93 39.53
N GLN A 768 22.26 -18.00 38.80
CA GLN A 768 22.70 -18.14 37.42
C GLN A 768 21.98 -17.14 36.51
N LEU A 769 20.66 -17.01 36.64
CA LEU A 769 19.86 -16.04 35.88
C LEU A 769 20.29 -14.59 36.15
N SER A 770 20.63 -14.23 37.39
CA SER A 770 21.13 -12.89 37.70
C SER A 770 22.43 -12.58 36.95
N VAL A 771 23.36 -13.53 36.90
CA VAL A 771 24.62 -13.37 36.14
C VAL A 771 24.36 -13.29 34.63
N ASP A 772 23.47 -14.13 34.09
CA ASP A 772 23.15 -14.12 32.66
C ASP A 772 22.43 -12.82 32.24
N ILE A 773 21.51 -12.32 33.06
CA ILE A 773 20.82 -11.03 32.84
C ILE A 773 21.80 -9.86 32.97
N GLU A 774 22.69 -9.88 33.97
CA GLU A 774 23.71 -8.84 34.16
C GLU A 774 24.66 -8.77 32.96
N TYR A 775 25.13 -9.91 32.44
CA TYR A 775 25.97 -9.96 31.25
C TYR A 775 25.27 -9.32 30.04
N LEU A 776 24.02 -9.72 29.74
CA LEU A 776 23.28 -9.13 28.61
C LEU A 776 23.05 -7.63 28.81
N THR A 777 22.74 -7.20 30.03
CA THR A 777 22.55 -5.79 30.38
C THR A 777 23.82 -4.97 30.14
N ASN A 778 24.98 -5.53 30.45
CA ASN A 778 26.28 -4.90 30.18
C ASN A 778 26.56 -4.81 28.67
N VAL A 779 26.20 -5.83 27.88
CA VAL A 779 26.33 -5.79 26.41
C VAL A 779 25.41 -4.72 25.81
N LEU A 780 24.15 -4.63 26.25
CA LEU A 780 23.21 -3.60 25.80
C LEU A 780 23.71 -2.19 26.16
N SER A 781 24.26 -2.02 27.37
CA SER A 781 24.86 -0.75 27.81
C SER A 781 26.08 -0.37 26.98
N ALA A 782 26.92 -1.34 26.59
CA ALA A 782 28.07 -1.11 25.71
C ALA A 782 27.66 -0.65 24.30
N LEU A 783 26.47 -1.06 23.84
CA LEU A 783 25.84 -0.59 22.60
C LEU A 783 25.05 0.72 22.77
N SER A 784 25.19 1.40 23.92
CA SER A 784 24.51 2.66 24.25
C SER A 784 22.98 2.57 24.25
N MET A 785 22.43 1.40 24.59
CA MET A 785 20.99 1.19 24.62
C MET A 785 20.37 1.32 26.01
N GLU A 786 19.13 1.80 26.05
CA GLU A 786 18.34 1.83 27.27
C GLU A 786 17.96 0.41 27.70
N ILE A 787 18.17 0.10 28.98
CA ILE A 787 17.89 -1.22 29.53
C ILE A 787 16.38 -1.32 29.77
N PRO A 788 15.70 -2.32 29.19
CA PRO A 788 14.26 -2.47 29.40
C PRO A 788 13.91 -2.68 30.89
N PRO A 789 12.88 -1.99 31.41
CA PRO A 789 12.53 -2.04 32.84
C PRO A 789 12.10 -3.43 33.32
N ALA A 790 11.63 -4.29 32.41
CA ALA A 790 11.33 -5.68 32.72
C ALA A 790 12.59 -6.50 33.05
N LEU A 791 13.70 -6.28 32.32
CA LEU A 791 14.97 -6.98 32.58
C LEU A 791 15.63 -6.50 33.87
N SER A 792 15.60 -5.19 34.15
CA SER A 792 16.09 -4.66 35.43
C SER A 792 15.26 -5.19 36.60
N THR A 793 13.93 -5.28 36.45
CA THR A 793 13.04 -5.87 37.46
C THR A 793 13.39 -7.35 37.71
N PHE A 794 13.61 -8.14 36.65
CA PHE A 794 14.04 -9.54 36.80
C PHE A 794 15.40 -9.66 37.49
N LEU A 795 16.38 -8.82 37.14
CA LEU A 795 17.69 -8.79 37.79
C LEU A 795 17.56 -8.50 39.28
N THR A 796 16.80 -7.48 39.67
CA THR A 796 16.57 -7.14 41.08
C THR A 796 15.85 -8.28 41.82
N CYS A 797 14.87 -8.93 41.18
CA CYS A 797 14.13 -10.03 41.78
C CYS A 797 14.98 -11.29 42.00
N PHE A 798 15.84 -11.65 41.04
CA PHE A 798 16.68 -12.85 41.14
C PHE A 798 17.94 -12.65 41.99
N SER A 799 18.45 -11.42 42.09
CA SER A 799 19.59 -11.08 42.95
C SER A 799 19.23 -10.93 44.44
N THR A 800 17.94 -10.80 44.78
CA THR A 800 17.50 -10.64 46.17
C THR A 800 17.20 -12.00 46.82
N PRO A 801 17.67 -12.28 48.05
CA PRO A 801 17.27 -13.45 48.81
C PRO A 801 15.75 -13.57 48.99
N ARG A 802 15.21 -14.78 48.84
CA ARG A 802 13.76 -15.08 48.84
C ARG A 802 12.99 -14.56 50.06
N GLU A 803 13.65 -14.45 51.20
CA GLU A 803 13.08 -13.95 52.46
C GLU A 803 12.84 -12.43 52.44
N GLN A 804 13.69 -11.67 51.74
CA GLN A 804 13.66 -10.20 51.68
C GLN A 804 12.84 -9.68 50.49
N LEU A 805 12.54 -10.52 49.50
CA LEU A 805 11.77 -10.18 48.31
C LEU A 805 10.35 -9.65 48.64
N LYS A 806 9.71 -10.18 49.68
CA LYS A 806 8.38 -9.73 50.13
C LYS A 806 8.38 -8.36 50.79
N ASP A 807 9.51 -7.96 51.36
CA ASP A 807 9.67 -6.66 52.01
C ASP A 807 10.07 -5.60 50.99
N LEU A 808 10.88 -5.95 49.97
CA LEU A 808 11.19 -5.09 48.83
C LEU A 808 9.96 -4.76 47.96
N LEU A 809 9.03 -5.70 47.78
CA LEU A 809 7.77 -5.45 47.07
C LEU A 809 6.83 -4.49 47.83
N LYS A 810 7.08 -4.25 49.13
CA LYS A 810 6.27 -3.38 49.99
C LYS A 810 6.92 -2.01 50.26
N SER A 811 8.21 -1.84 49.99
CA SER A 811 8.92 -0.57 50.16
C SER A 811 8.68 0.40 49.00
N ASP A 812 8.96 1.70 49.18
CA ASP A 812 8.80 2.73 48.13
C ASP A 812 9.62 2.43 46.86
N SER A 813 10.72 1.67 46.98
CA SER A 813 11.52 1.14 45.87
C SER A 813 10.78 0.12 44.98
N GLY A 814 9.66 -0.44 45.44
CA GLY A 814 8.79 -1.29 44.64
C GLY A 814 7.92 -0.54 43.63
N ARG A 815 7.84 0.80 43.70
CA ARG A 815 7.06 1.63 42.75
C ARG A 815 7.74 1.81 41.39
N GLU A 816 9.06 1.61 41.31
CA GLU A 816 9.84 1.70 40.06
C GLU A 816 9.94 0.35 39.33
N LEU A 817 9.46 -0.74 39.96
CA LEU A 817 9.49 -2.09 39.40
C LEU A 817 8.21 -2.40 38.63
N ASP A 818 8.34 -3.17 37.54
CA ASP A 818 7.20 -3.64 36.75
C ASP A 818 6.41 -4.70 37.55
N LEU A 819 5.34 -4.26 38.22
CA LEU A 819 4.51 -5.06 39.15
C LEU A 819 4.03 -6.43 38.59
N PRO A 820 3.60 -6.56 37.31
CA PRO A 820 3.30 -7.86 36.70
C PRO A 820 4.50 -8.80 36.66
N THR A 821 5.68 -8.28 36.32
CA THR A 821 6.94 -9.03 36.24
C THR A 821 7.46 -9.42 37.62
N ALA A 822 7.35 -8.51 38.61
CA ALA A 822 7.80 -8.73 39.98
C ALA A 822 6.95 -9.76 40.76
N ASN A 823 5.70 -10.00 40.35
CA ASN A 823 4.82 -10.98 40.99
C ASN A 823 5.08 -12.43 40.54
N LEU A 824 5.63 -12.66 39.34
CA LEU A 824 5.89 -14.01 38.81
C LEU A 824 6.77 -14.87 39.75
N PRO A 825 7.94 -14.40 40.25
CA PRO A 825 8.82 -15.18 41.13
C PRO A 825 8.18 -15.58 42.46
N SER A 826 7.25 -14.75 42.97
CA SER A 826 6.59 -14.96 44.27
C SER A 826 5.54 -16.09 44.27
N THR A 827 5.04 -16.49 43.09
CA THR A 827 3.93 -17.44 42.94
C THR A 827 4.35 -18.91 42.82
N MET A 828 5.66 -19.18 42.69
CA MET A 828 6.28 -20.50 42.60
C MET A 828 6.30 -21.25 43.96
N ASN A 829 5.12 -21.45 44.57
CA ASN A 829 4.91 -22.25 45.80
C ASN A 829 4.35 -23.64 45.49
N ASP A 830 4.80 -24.65 46.24
CA ASP A 830 4.42 -26.07 46.13
C ASP A 830 2.89 -26.29 46.17
N THR A 831 2.38 -27.11 45.26
CA THR A 831 0.97 -27.44 45.09
C THR A 831 0.39 -28.21 46.29
N VAL A 832 1.20 -29.03 46.95
CA VAL A 832 0.78 -29.82 48.13
C VAL A 832 0.46 -28.90 49.31
N ASP A 833 1.22 -27.82 49.47
CA ASP A 833 1.02 -26.88 50.57
C ASP A 833 -0.25 -26.04 50.41
N LYS A 834 -0.52 -25.58 49.18
CA LYS A 834 -1.77 -24.89 48.85
C LYS A 834 -2.97 -25.77 49.14
N LEU A 835 -2.88 -27.06 48.80
CA LEU A 835 -3.94 -28.03 49.08
C LEU A 835 -4.12 -28.24 50.59
N VAL A 836 -3.06 -28.46 51.36
CA VAL A 836 -3.15 -28.66 52.83
C VAL A 836 -3.77 -27.44 53.52
N ILE A 837 -3.39 -26.21 53.15
CA ILE A 837 -3.96 -24.98 53.72
C ILE A 837 -5.45 -24.84 53.37
N PHE A 838 -5.84 -25.12 52.12
CA PHE A 838 -7.24 -25.11 51.71
C PHE A 838 -8.07 -26.11 52.52
N LEU A 839 -7.55 -27.32 52.65
CA LEU A 839 -8.18 -28.42 53.36
C LEU A 839 -8.28 -28.20 54.88
N ALA A 840 -7.39 -27.41 55.49
CA ALA A 840 -7.43 -27.10 56.92
C ALA A 840 -8.60 -26.17 57.32
N LYS A 841 -9.15 -25.35 56.40
CA LYS A 841 -10.23 -24.39 56.71
C LYS A 841 -11.52 -25.02 57.23
N ARG A 842 -11.77 -26.31 56.97
CA ARG A 842 -12.97 -27.04 57.42
C ARG A 842 -12.83 -27.75 58.77
N ASP A 843 -11.65 -27.69 59.39
CA ASP A 843 -11.41 -28.35 60.68
C ASP A 843 -12.31 -27.82 61.80
N GLY A 844 -12.60 -26.52 61.82
CA GLY A 844 -13.55 -25.93 62.77
C GLY A 844 -14.97 -26.51 62.63
N ILE A 845 -15.41 -26.75 61.39
CA ILE A 845 -16.73 -27.33 61.10
C ILE A 845 -16.80 -28.78 61.61
N ASP A 846 -15.75 -29.60 61.42
CA ASP A 846 -15.71 -30.96 61.99
C ASP A 846 -15.86 -30.95 63.52
N LYS A 847 -15.17 -30.03 64.21
CA LYS A 847 -15.27 -29.91 65.69
C LYS A 847 -16.67 -29.47 66.13
N LEU A 848 -17.34 -28.60 65.37
CA LEU A 848 -18.73 -28.21 65.63
C LEU A 848 -19.69 -29.39 65.48
N VAL A 849 -19.58 -30.15 64.39
CA VAL A 849 -20.43 -31.33 64.16
C VAL A 849 -20.11 -32.45 65.16
N LYS A 850 -18.87 -32.54 65.68
CA LYS A 850 -18.50 -33.41 66.81
C LYS A 850 -19.30 -33.10 68.06
N THR A 851 -19.45 -31.81 68.39
CA THR A 851 -20.30 -31.38 69.52
C THR A 851 -21.73 -31.88 69.35
N PHE A 852 -22.33 -31.67 68.17
CA PHE A 852 -23.70 -32.15 67.89
C PHE A 852 -23.85 -33.66 68.02
N GLN A 853 -22.89 -34.43 67.49
CA GLN A 853 -22.91 -35.89 67.59
C GLN A 853 -22.97 -36.35 69.05
N TYR A 854 -22.07 -35.85 69.90
CA TYR A 854 -21.95 -36.33 71.28
C TYR A 854 -22.97 -35.72 72.25
N VAL A 855 -23.44 -34.48 72.01
CA VAL A 855 -24.63 -33.95 72.71
C VAL A 855 -25.83 -34.83 72.41
N SER A 856 -26.06 -35.16 71.14
CA SER A 856 -27.18 -36.02 70.74
C SER A 856 -27.09 -37.41 71.34
N LYS A 857 -25.88 -37.97 71.48
CA LYS A 857 -25.64 -39.26 72.14
C LYS A 857 -26.03 -39.24 73.62
N LEU A 858 -25.73 -38.17 74.35
CA LEU A 858 -26.13 -38.01 75.76
C LEU A 858 -27.64 -37.75 75.90
N VAL A 859 -28.23 -36.96 75.00
CA VAL A 859 -29.67 -36.72 74.95
C VAL A 859 -30.44 -38.02 74.66
N HIS A 860 -29.94 -38.84 73.73
CA HIS A 860 -30.49 -40.16 73.44
C HIS A 860 -30.50 -41.04 74.70
N TRP A 861 -29.36 -41.15 75.40
CA TRP A 861 -29.24 -41.92 76.64
C TRP A 861 -30.20 -41.44 77.73
N HIS A 862 -30.36 -40.12 77.91
CA HIS A 862 -31.28 -39.57 78.91
C HIS A 862 -32.76 -39.83 78.58
N LEU A 863 -33.12 -39.78 77.30
CA LEU A 863 -34.50 -39.92 76.85
C LEU A 863 -34.93 -41.37 76.58
N GLU A 864 -34.00 -42.31 76.46
CA GLU A 864 -34.26 -43.71 76.08
C GLU A 864 -35.30 -44.40 76.98
N THR A 865 -35.29 -44.09 78.28
CA THR A 865 -36.24 -44.65 79.25
C THR A 865 -37.55 -43.87 79.38
N SER A 866 -37.57 -42.59 79.00
CA SER A 866 -38.69 -41.68 79.28
C SER A 866 -39.54 -41.32 78.04
N HIS A 867 -38.92 -41.21 76.86
CA HIS A 867 -39.57 -40.79 75.62
C HIS A 867 -38.92 -41.47 74.38
N PRO A 868 -39.36 -42.69 74.00
CA PRO A 868 -38.71 -43.48 72.95
C PRO A 868 -38.66 -42.77 71.59
N ASP A 869 -39.74 -42.09 71.17
CA ASP A 869 -39.78 -41.38 69.89
C ASP A 869 -38.76 -40.24 69.79
N LYS A 870 -38.56 -39.51 70.89
CA LYS A 870 -37.55 -38.43 70.97
C LYS A 870 -36.15 -39.01 71.05
N ALA A 871 -35.98 -40.14 71.75
CA ALA A 871 -34.72 -40.87 71.79
C ALA A 871 -34.31 -41.35 70.38
N THR A 872 -35.23 -41.87 69.56
CA THR A 872 -34.94 -42.26 68.16
C THR A 872 -34.52 -41.06 67.31
N ARG A 873 -35.17 -39.90 67.48
CA ARG A 873 -34.75 -38.66 66.77
C ARG A 873 -33.34 -38.23 67.18
N ALA A 874 -33.01 -38.28 68.46
CA ALA A 874 -31.64 -38.02 68.94
C ALA A 874 -30.64 -39.06 68.40
N LYS A 875 -31.04 -40.33 68.27
CA LYS A 875 -30.16 -41.35 67.66
C LYS A 875 -29.87 -41.05 66.19
N ASN A 876 -30.89 -40.66 65.42
CA ASN A 876 -30.73 -40.27 64.02
C ASN A 876 -29.83 -39.04 63.87
N TRP A 877 -29.95 -38.07 64.78
CA TRP A 877 -29.06 -36.90 64.80
C TRP A 877 -27.60 -37.29 65.11
N GLU A 878 -27.36 -38.19 66.07
CA GLU A 878 -26.02 -38.74 66.36
C GLU A 878 -25.41 -39.40 65.10
N VAL A 879 -26.15 -40.28 64.43
CA VAL A 879 -25.66 -41.04 63.27
C VAL A 879 -25.39 -40.11 62.08
N ALA A 880 -26.30 -39.17 61.79
CA ALA A 880 -26.13 -38.21 60.70
C ALA A 880 -24.92 -37.29 60.92
N SER A 881 -24.76 -36.77 62.14
CA SER A 881 -23.58 -35.96 62.51
C SER A 881 -22.29 -36.79 62.41
N GLY A 882 -22.30 -38.06 62.82
CA GLY A 882 -21.14 -38.95 62.69
C GLY A 882 -20.69 -39.19 61.24
N ILE A 883 -21.62 -39.34 60.30
CA ILE A 883 -21.32 -39.50 58.86
C ILE A 883 -20.78 -38.19 58.27
N SER A 884 -21.41 -37.06 58.60
CA SER A 884 -21.02 -35.73 58.12
C SER A 884 -19.58 -35.36 58.53
N ARG A 885 -19.17 -35.69 59.76
CA ARG A 885 -17.79 -35.49 60.24
C ARG A 885 -16.74 -36.25 59.44
N LYS A 886 -17.03 -37.49 59.05
CA LYS A 886 -16.10 -38.26 58.22
C LYS A 886 -15.94 -37.61 56.84
N ALA A 887 -17.00 -37.06 56.26
CA ALA A 887 -16.92 -36.29 55.02
C ALA A 887 -16.04 -35.04 55.15
N PHE A 888 -16.21 -34.24 56.23
CA PHE A 888 -15.42 -33.03 56.43
C PHE A 888 -13.93 -33.30 56.68
N ARG A 889 -13.55 -34.49 57.16
CA ARG A 889 -12.16 -34.89 57.36
C ARG A 889 -11.47 -35.43 56.10
N THR A 890 -12.15 -35.36 54.94
CA THR A 890 -11.63 -35.90 53.67
C THR A 890 -10.33 -35.23 53.24
N GLY A 891 -9.21 -35.94 53.07
CA GLY A 891 -7.90 -35.40 52.69
C GLY A 891 -7.01 -35.01 53.88
N ARG A 892 -7.48 -35.17 55.13
CA ARG A 892 -6.72 -34.82 56.33
C ARG A 892 -5.46 -35.68 56.55
N PHE A 893 -5.38 -36.87 55.95
CA PHE A 893 -4.16 -37.69 55.98
C PHE A 893 -2.96 -36.96 55.33
N LEU A 894 -3.20 -36.02 54.40
CA LEU A 894 -2.14 -35.21 53.79
C LEU A 894 -1.47 -34.26 54.79
N THR A 895 -2.14 -33.91 55.89
CA THR A 895 -1.55 -33.08 56.96
C THR A 895 -0.42 -33.83 57.64
N GLY A 896 -0.62 -35.11 58.01
CA GLY A 896 0.43 -35.95 58.59
C GLY A 896 1.57 -36.22 57.61
N PHE A 897 1.26 -36.41 56.32
CA PHE A 897 2.26 -36.55 55.26
C PHE A 897 3.09 -35.27 55.08
N ASN A 898 2.46 -34.09 55.07
CA ASN A 898 3.15 -32.81 54.93
C ASN A 898 4.02 -32.50 56.16
N ALA A 899 3.55 -32.87 57.36
CA ALA A 899 4.34 -32.74 58.59
C ALA A 899 5.62 -33.60 58.56
N LEU A 900 5.55 -34.85 58.08
CA LEU A 900 6.73 -35.69 57.85
C LEU A 900 7.69 -35.11 56.81
N ARG A 901 7.15 -34.56 55.71
CA ARG A 901 7.95 -33.98 54.62
C ARG A 901 8.72 -32.74 55.05
N ARG A 902 8.12 -31.89 55.88
CA ARG A 902 8.67 -30.55 56.20
C ARG A 902 9.63 -30.54 57.39
N SER A 903 9.34 -31.26 58.48
CA SER A 903 10.30 -31.37 59.60
C SER A 903 9.87 -32.43 60.62
N PRO A 904 10.62 -33.54 60.79
CA PRO A 904 10.30 -34.51 61.83
C PRO A 904 10.58 -34.00 63.26
N GLY A 905 11.33 -32.90 63.46
CA GLY A 905 11.60 -32.32 64.79
C GLY A 905 13.07 -31.95 64.99
N SER A 906 13.36 -31.21 66.05
CA SER A 906 14.70 -30.65 66.31
C SER A 906 15.67 -31.59 67.02
N THR A 907 15.18 -32.65 67.68
CA THR A 907 16.01 -33.67 68.34
C THR A 907 15.65 -35.06 67.82
N PRO A 908 16.59 -36.03 67.82
CA PRO A 908 16.33 -37.38 67.30
C PRO A 908 15.17 -38.09 68.02
N MET A 909 14.98 -37.81 69.32
CA MET A 909 13.84 -38.31 70.08
C MET A 909 12.51 -37.73 69.57
N PHE A 910 12.43 -36.43 69.30
CA PHE A 910 11.22 -35.81 68.75
C PHE A 910 10.97 -36.20 67.30
N GLN A 911 12.03 -36.41 66.51
CA GLN A 911 11.93 -36.97 65.16
C GLN A 911 11.28 -38.35 65.14
N PHE A 912 11.75 -39.24 66.01
CA PHE A 912 11.15 -40.56 66.14
C PHE A 912 9.69 -40.50 66.61
N LEU A 913 9.38 -39.70 67.65
CA LEU A 913 8.02 -39.53 68.15
C LEU A 913 7.08 -38.92 67.09
N ALA A 914 7.53 -37.91 66.34
CA ALA A 914 6.73 -37.26 65.31
C ALA A 914 6.47 -38.18 64.12
N VAL A 915 7.44 -38.99 63.70
CA VAL A 915 7.23 -39.98 62.64
C VAL A 915 6.15 -40.97 63.04
N LEU A 916 6.22 -41.53 64.25
CA LEU A 916 5.21 -42.49 64.73
C LEU A 916 3.83 -41.86 64.92
N ALA A 917 3.77 -40.66 65.51
CA ALA A 917 2.51 -39.95 65.75
C ALA A 917 1.78 -39.62 64.44
N ASN A 918 2.48 -38.99 63.50
CA ASN A 918 1.91 -38.59 62.21
C ASN A 918 1.64 -39.81 61.30
N ALA A 919 2.44 -40.88 61.37
CA ALA A 919 2.13 -42.13 60.66
C ALA A 919 0.81 -42.76 61.16
N GLY A 920 0.58 -42.77 62.48
CA GLY A 920 -0.69 -43.19 63.07
C GLY A 920 -1.86 -42.33 62.59
N GLU A 921 -1.70 -41.01 62.57
CA GLU A 921 -2.71 -40.05 62.08
C GLU A 921 -3.02 -40.23 60.59
N MET A 922 -2.01 -40.51 59.76
CA MET A 922 -2.17 -40.84 58.35
C MET A 922 -3.02 -42.10 58.15
N VAL A 923 -2.68 -43.19 58.86
CA VAL A 923 -3.45 -44.45 58.81
C VAL A 923 -4.88 -44.23 59.30
N TYR A 924 -5.04 -43.53 60.41
CA TYR A 924 -6.35 -43.19 60.96
C TYR A 924 -7.26 -42.55 59.92
N PHE A 925 -6.85 -41.39 59.40
CA PHE A 925 -7.69 -40.63 58.48
C PHE A 925 -7.86 -41.35 57.16
N PHE A 926 -6.82 -41.97 56.60
CA PHE A 926 -6.94 -42.69 55.32
C PHE A 926 -8.02 -43.79 55.38
N PHE A 927 -8.01 -44.63 56.42
CA PHE A 927 -9.01 -45.70 56.58
C PHE A 927 -10.37 -45.18 57.05
N ASP A 928 -10.44 -44.00 57.66
CA ASP A 928 -11.70 -43.33 57.99
C ASP A 928 -12.50 -42.94 56.73
N HIS A 929 -11.84 -42.66 55.60
CA HIS A 929 -12.50 -42.41 54.31
C HIS A 929 -13.11 -43.68 53.72
N LEU A 930 -12.37 -44.79 53.76
CA LEU A 930 -12.87 -46.07 53.28
C LEU A 930 -14.07 -46.54 54.12
N LEU A 931 -14.02 -46.29 55.44
CA LEU A 931 -15.16 -46.52 56.32
C LEU A 931 -16.36 -45.63 55.96
N TRP A 932 -16.14 -44.35 55.68
CA TRP A 932 -17.20 -43.43 55.27
C TRP A 932 -17.88 -43.86 53.97
N LEU A 933 -17.08 -44.18 52.94
CA LEU A 933 -17.55 -44.68 51.65
C LEU A 933 -18.34 -46.00 51.80
N SER A 934 -17.87 -46.92 52.65
CA SER A 934 -18.59 -48.16 52.96
C SER A 934 -19.93 -47.92 53.67
N ARG A 935 -20.03 -46.91 54.56
CA ARG A 935 -21.27 -46.58 55.27
C ARG A 935 -22.31 -45.84 54.41
N ILE A 936 -21.88 -45.13 53.36
CA ILE A 936 -22.77 -44.46 52.39
C ILE A 936 -23.21 -45.42 51.27
N GLY A 937 -22.54 -46.58 51.13
CA GLY A 937 -22.90 -47.61 50.16
C GLY A 937 -22.12 -47.54 48.84
N THR A 938 -21.05 -46.75 48.77
CA THR A 938 -20.15 -46.73 47.60
C THR A 938 -19.12 -47.86 47.61
N LEU A 939 -18.80 -48.40 48.79
CA LEU A 939 -17.99 -49.62 48.98
C LEU A 939 -18.81 -50.70 49.68
N ASP A 940 -18.42 -51.98 49.54
CA ASP A 940 -19.11 -53.11 50.18
C ASP A 940 -19.21 -52.90 51.70
N ALA A 941 -20.42 -53.04 52.24
CA ALA A 941 -20.72 -52.88 53.66
C ALA A 941 -19.92 -53.84 54.55
N LYS A 942 -19.46 -54.98 54.02
CA LYS A 942 -18.60 -55.94 54.74
C LYS A 942 -17.24 -55.35 55.12
N LEU A 943 -16.74 -54.36 54.38
CA LEU A 943 -15.47 -53.70 54.67
C LEU A 943 -15.58 -52.76 55.87
N ALA A 944 -16.77 -52.23 56.19
CA ALA A 944 -16.96 -51.26 57.27
C ALA A 944 -16.37 -51.71 58.60
N LYS A 945 -16.57 -52.97 59.01
CA LYS A 945 -16.05 -53.48 60.29
C LYS A 945 -14.52 -53.54 60.32
N LYS A 946 -13.89 -53.99 59.22
CA LYS A 946 -12.42 -54.05 59.09
C LYS A 946 -11.80 -52.65 59.05
N MET A 947 -12.40 -51.74 58.28
CA MET A 947 -11.90 -50.37 58.17
C MET A 947 -12.09 -49.58 59.46
N SER A 948 -13.18 -49.83 60.22
CA SER A 948 -13.37 -49.26 61.57
C SER A 948 -12.26 -49.66 62.52
N PHE A 949 -11.91 -50.94 62.56
CA PHE A 949 -10.83 -51.43 63.42
C PHE A 949 -9.47 -50.84 63.04
N ILE A 950 -9.10 -50.84 61.75
CA ILE A 950 -7.80 -50.30 61.29
C ILE A 950 -7.71 -48.79 61.56
N SER A 951 -8.80 -48.05 61.31
CA SER A 951 -8.87 -46.62 61.58
C SER A 951 -8.72 -46.33 63.08
N ALA A 952 -9.46 -47.03 63.94
CA ALA A 952 -9.37 -46.88 65.40
C ALA A 952 -7.99 -47.28 65.96
N PHE A 953 -7.35 -48.30 65.39
CA PHE A 953 -5.98 -48.69 65.73
C PHE A 953 -4.97 -47.59 65.39
N GLY A 954 -5.04 -47.03 64.18
CA GLY A 954 -4.21 -45.89 63.78
C GLY A 954 -4.44 -44.66 64.67
N GLU A 955 -5.69 -44.39 65.02
CA GLU A 955 -6.10 -43.29 65.92
C GLU A 955 -5.46 -43.45 67.30
N SER A 956 -5.61 -44.65 67.89
CA SER A 956 -5.06 -44.95 69.22
C SER A 956 -3.54 -44.93 69.23
N PHE A 957 -2.90 -45.50 68.20
CA PHE A 957 -1.45 -45.51 68.05
C PHE A 957 -0.89 -44.09 67.93
N GLY A 958 -1.43 -43.28 67.02
CA GLY A 958 -0.98 -41.90 66.83
C GLY A 958 -1.14 -41.04 68.08
N TYR A 959 -2.29 -41.12 68.77
CA TYR A 959 -2.54 -40.32 69.96
C TYR A 959 -1.66 -40.69 71.16
N ILE A 960 -1.26 -41.96 71.33
CA ILE A 960 -0.29 -42.33 72.38
C ILE A 960 1.00 -41.53 72.21
N PHE A 961 1.54 -41.47 70.99
CA PHE A 961 2.79 -40.74 70.72
C PHE A 961 2.60 -39.22 70.79
N PHE A 962 1.46 -38.67 70.36
CA PHE A 962 1.15 -37.25 70.56
C PHE A 962 1.06 -36.89 72.05
N ILE A 963 0.41 -37.71 72.88
CA ILE A 963 0.31 -37.50 74.34
C ILE A 963 1.71 -37.54 74.97
N VAL A 964 2.54 -38.53 74.63
CA VAL A 964 3.91 -38.63 75.14
C VAL A 964 4.72 -37.38 74.75
N ALA A 965 4.64 -36.95 73.49
CA ALA A 965 5.32 -35.75 73.00
C ALA A 965 4.86 -34.48 73.74
N ASP A 966 3.54 -34.30 73.89
CA ASP A 966 2.96 -33.13 74.57
C ASP A 966 3.25 -33.11 76.07
N VAL A 967 3.29 -34.26 76.74
CA VAL A 967 3.66 -34.37 78.17
C VAL A 967 5.14 -34.02 78.38
N ILE A 968 6.03 -34.49 77.51
CA ILE A 968 7.46 -34.12 77.56
C ILE A 968 7.60 -32.61 77.38
N MET A 969 6.91 -32.03 76.40
CA MET A 969 6.92 -30.59 76.14
C MET A 969 6.32 -29.78 77.31
N LEU A 970 5.27 -30.28 77.95
CA LEU A 970 4.66 -29.65 79.12
C LEU A 970 5.64 -29.65 80.32
N LYS A 971 6.36 -30.76 80.53
CA LYS A 971 7.40 -30.86 81.55
C LYS A 971 8.55 -29.88 81.28
N GLN A 972 9.03 -29.82 80.04
CA GLN A 972 10.05 -28.85 79.62
C GLN A 972 9.58 -27.40 79.80
N GLY A 973 8.33 -27.09 79.48
CA GLY A 973 7.73 -25.78 79.70
C GLY A 973 7.65 -25.40 81.19
N ILE A 974 7.34 -26.35 82.08
CA ILE A 974 7.34 -26.12 83.54
C ILE A 974 8.76 -25.87 84.06
N GLU A 975 9.74 -26.62 83.59
CA GLU A 975 11.15 -26.44 83.95
C GLU A 975 11.69 -25.10 83.43
N ALA A 976 11.33 -24.71 82.21
CA ALA A 976 11.68 -23.41 81.62
C ALA A 976 11.05 -22.25 82.40
N GLU A 977 9.77 -22.34 82.79
CA GLU A 977 9.12 -21.33 83.62
C GLU A 977 9.77 -21.21 85.00
N ARG A 978 10.14 -22.34 85.64
CA ARG A 978 10.85 -22.31 86.93
C ARG A 978 12.23 -21.62 86.81
N LYS A 979 12.99 -21.93 85.77
CA LYS A 979 14.30 -21.29 85.50
C LYS A 979 14.14 -19.79 85.25
N LEU A 980 13.15 -19.39 84.45
CA LEU A 980 12.87 -17.98 84.17
C LEU A 980 12.40 -17.23 85.41
N ARG A 981 11.55 -17.83 86.27
CA ARG A 981 11.14 -17.24 87.55
C ARG A 981 12.30 -17.04 88.54
N SER A 982 13.38 -17.82 88.44
CA SER A 982 14.56 -17.70 89.33
C SER A 982 15.62 -16.66 88.93
N SER A 983 15.61 -16.14 87.70
CA SER A 983 16.58 -15.09 87.28
C SER A 983 16.14 -13.69 87.81
N LYS A 984 16.87 -12.58 87.56
CA LYS A 984 16.49 -11.20 87.97
C LYS A 984 16.20 -10.19 86.83
N GLU A 985 15.92 -10.64 85.59
CA GLU A 985 15.60 -9.74 84.44
C GLU A 985 14.16 -9.18 84.42
N ASP A 986 13.98 -7.96 83.90
CA ASP A 986 12.69 -7.23 83.83
C ASP A 986 11.78 -7.61 82.64
N SER A 987 12.26 -8.32 81.62
CA SER A 987 11.49 -8.71 80.40
C SER A 987 10.71 -10.02 80.52
N LYS A 988 10.61 -10.60 81.72
CA LYS A 988 10.15 -11.97 81.93
C LYS A 988 8.66 -12.18 81.81
N GLU A 989 7.89 -11.16 82.12
CA GLU A 989 6.45 -11.33 82.28
C GLU A 989 5.79 -11.72 80.95
N GLU A 990 6.28 -11.16 79.84
CA GLU A 990 5.83 -11.51 78.50
C GLU A 990 6.25 -12.94 78.11
N SER A 991 7.49 -13.34 78.38
CA SER A 991 7.98 -14.69 78.10
C SER A 991 7.27 -15.75 78.95
N ILE A 992 7.00 -15.45 80.22
CA ILE A 992 6.22 -16.31 81.13
C ILE A 992 4.78 -16.42 80.65
N ASN A 993 4.16 -15.33 80.18
CA ASN A 993 2.81 -15.37 79.62
C ASN A 993 2.74 -16.19 78.32
N LYS A 994 3.73 -16.08 77.43
CA LYS A 994 3.85 -16.95 76.25
C LYS A 994 3.99 -18.42 76.63
N ILE A 995 4.87 -18.75 77.59
CA ILE A 995 5.03 -20.13 78.09
C ILE A 995 3.74 -20.64 78.75
N LYS A 996 3.05 -19.81 79.53
CA LYS A 996 1.74 -20.19 80.13
C LYS A 996 0.70 -20.47 79.05
N SER A 997 0.62 -19.63 78.02
CA SER A 997 -0.28 -19.82 76.89
C SER A 997 0.01 -21.14 76.15
N ASP A 998 1.28 -21.39 75.82
CA ASP A 998 1.72 -22.64 75.18
C ASP A 998 1.43 -23.86 76.05
N ARG A 999 1.61 -23.76 77.38
CA ARG A 999 1.28 -24.83 78.33
C ARG A 999 -0.22 -25.10 78.37
N ILE A 1000 -1.07 -24.06 78.37
CA ILE A 1000 -2.53 -24.23 78.30
C ILE A 1000 -2.90 -24.92 76.99
N MET A 1001 -2.35 -24.47 75.86
CA MET A 1001 -2.62 -25.07 74.55
C MET A 1001 -2.19 -26.55 74.48
N ARG A 1002 -1.04 -26.90 75.06
CA ARG A 1002 -0.57 -28.29 75.19
C ARG A 1002 -1.40 -29.12 76.15
N LEU A 1003 -1.83 -28.56 77.27
CA LEU A 1003 -2.71 -29.25 78.22
C LEU A 1003 -4.08 -29.56 77.58
N MET A 1004 -4.62 -28.62 76.79
CA MET A 1004 -5.82 -28.84 75.98
C MET A 1004 -5.59 -29.91 74.90
N ALA A 1005 -4.38 -29.96 74.30
CA ALA A 1005 -4.00 -31.03 73.37
C ALA A 1005 -3.99 -32.41 74.03
N VAL A 1006 -3.38 -32.53 75.21
CA VAL A 1006 -3.36 -33.77 76.00
C VAL A 1006 -4.78 -34.19 76.38
N ALA A 1007 -5.61 -33.26 76.87
CA ALA A 1007 -6.99 -33.57 77.24
C ALA A 1007 -7.81 -34.06 76.03
N ALA A 1008 -7.65 -33.41 74.87
CA ALA A 1008 -8.31 -33.85 73.64
C ALA A 1008 -7.85 -35.23 73.18
N ASN A 1009 -6.53 -35.46 73.12
CA ASN A 1009 -5.94 -36.71 72.65
C ASN A 1009 -6.26 -37.87 73.61
N VAL A 1010 -6.28 -37.66 74.93
CA VAL A 1010 -6.68 -38.68 75.90
C VAL A 1010 -8.16 -39.04 75.74
N ALA A 1011 -9.02 -38.04 75.55
CA ALA A 1011 -10.44 -38.27 75.35
C ALA A 1011 -10.71 -39.01 74.02
N ASP A 1012 -9.98 -38.67 72.95
CA ASP A 1012 -10.04 -39.40 71.68
C ASP A 1012 -9.44 -40.81 71.76
N LEU A 1013 -8.39 -41.01 72.56
CA LEU A 1013 -7.84 -42.34 72.84
C LEU A 1013 -8.87 -43.24 73.52
N ILE A 1014 -9.66 -42.73 74.47
CA ILE A 1014 -10.76 -43.49 75.10
C ILE A 1014 -11.80 -43.91 74.05
N ILE A 1015 -12.10 -43.05 73.09
CA ILE A 1015 -13.05 -43.33 72.00
C ILE A 1015 -12.48 -44.40 71.05
N GLY A 1016 -11.21 -44.27 70.65
CA GLY A 1016 -10.54 -45.26 69.80
C GLY A 1016 -10.44 -46.63 70.46
N LEU A 1017 -10.10 -46.68 71.75
CA LEU A 1017 -10.01 -47.91 72.53
C LEU A 1017 -11.37 -48.63 72.67
N ALA A 1018 -12.48 -47.90 72.76
CA ALA A 1018 -13.81 -48.50 72.82
C ALA A 1018 -14.13 -49.37 71.59
N GLU A 1019 -13.58 -49.01 70.43
CA GLU A 1019 -13.77 -49.74 69.16
C GLU A 1019 -12.78 -50.90 68.99
N ILE A 1020 -11.58 -50.83 69.60
CA ILE A 1020 -10.55 -51.88 69.54
C ILE A 1020 -10.82 -52.99 70.55
N GLU A 1021 -11.00 -52.63 71.83
CA GLU A 1021 -11.18 -53.57 72.94
C GLU A 1021 -12.41 -53.17 73.76
N PRO A 1022 -13.58 -53.80 73.49
CA PRO A 1022 -14.82 -53.39 74.13
C PRO A 1022 -14.81 -53.71 75.64
N ASN A 1023 -14.63 -52.69 76.49
CA ASN A 1023 -14.75 -52.84 77.94
C ASN A 1023 -16.02 -52.12 78.49
N PRO A 1024 -16.49 -52.45 79.70
CA PRO A 1024 -17.71 -51.85 80.27
C PRO A 1024 -17.59 -50.33 80.52
N PHE A 1025 -16.38 -49.82 80.72
CA PHE A 1025 -16.13 -48.42 81.08
C PHE A 1025 -16.10 -47.50 79.85
N CYS A 1026 -15.28 -47.82 78.85
CA CYS A 1026 -15.11 -47.12 77.59
C CYS A 1026 -16.34 -47.23 76.68
N ASN A 1027 -17.12 -48.32 76.75
CA ASN A 1027 -18.37 -48.41 75.98
C ASN A 1027 -19.58 -47.80 76.67
N HIS A 1028 -19.44 -47.38 77.93
CA HIS A 1028 -20.55 -46.73 78.63
C HIS A 1028 -20.92 -45.42 77.91
N THR A 1029 -22.20 -45.24 77.61
CA THR A 1029 -22.67 -44.13 76.75
C THR A 1029 -22.31 -42.75 77.31
N ILE A 1030 -22.31 -42.59 78.65
CA ILE A 1030 -21.85 -41.35 79.31
C ILE A 1030 -20.36 -41.13 79.09
N THR A 1031 -19.53 -42.17 79.23
CA THR A 1031 -18.06 -42.06 79.05
C THR A 1031 -17.74 -41.63 77.63
N LEU A 1032 -18.36 -42.25 76.61
CA LEU A 1032 -18.18 -41.86 75.21
C LEU A 1032 -18.71 -40.45 74.93
N GLY A 1033 -19.86 -40.09 75.51
CA GLY A 1033 -20.46 -38.77 75.38
C GLY A 1033 -19.55 -37.67 75.94
N ILE A 1034 -19.07 -37.83 77.17
CA ILE A 1034 -18.19 -36.87 77.83
C ILE A 1034 -16.84 -36.80 77.12
N SER A 1035 -16.19 -37.93 76.82
CA SER A 1035 -14.92 -37.95 76.10
C SER A 1035 -15.04 -37.27 74.72
N GLY A 1036 -16.13 -37.54 74.00
CA GLY A 1036 -16.40 -36.89 72.73
C GLY A 1036 -16.57 -35.37 72.82
N LEU A 1037 -17.21 -34.86 73.87
CA LEU A 1037 -17.37 -33.43 74.13
C LEU A 1037 -16.06 -32.77 74.58
N VAL A 1038 -15.30 -33.40 75.46
CA VAL A 1038 -13.99 -32.89 75.91
C VAL A 1038 -13.05 -32.71 74.72
N SER A 1039 -12.94 -33.71 73.84
CA SER A 1039 -12.13 -33.56 72.63
C SER A 1039 -12.67 -32.50 71.67
N ALA A 1040 -14.00 -32.41 71.50
CA ALA A 1040 -14.60 -31.37 70.66
C ALA A 1040 -14.25 -29.97 71.17
N TRP A 1041 -14.54 -29.68 72.43
CA TRP A 1041 -14.38 -28.34 73.02
C TRP A 1041 -12.90 -27.94 73.20
N ALA A 1042 -12.03 -28.88 73.55
CA ALA A 1042 -10.59 -28.63 73.54
C ALA A 1042 -10.08 -28.33 72.11
N GLY A 1043 -10.63 -29.00 71.10
CA GLY A 1043 -10.37 -28.69 69.69
C GLY A 1043 -10.91 -27.32 69.24
N TRP A 1044 -12.08 -26.92 69.73
CA TRP A 1044 -12.64 -25.58 69.52
C TRP A 1044 -11.70 -24.51 70.06
N TYR A 1045 -11.28 -24.62 71.32
CA TYR A 1045 -10.40 -23.64 71.95
C TYR A 1045 -9.07 -23.47 71.20
N ARG A 1046 -8.55 -24.54 70.59
CA ARG A 1046 -7.31 -24.52 69.80
C ARG A 1046 -7.47 -23.91 68.41
N ASN A 1047 -8.64 -24.05 67.80
CA ASN A 1047 -8.90 -23.62 66.42
C ASN A 1047 -9.67 -22.30 66.33
N TRP A 1048 -10.23 -21.82 67.44
CA TRP A 1048 -10.96 -20.56 67.51
C TRP A 1048 -9.97 -19.40 67.60
N PRO A 1049 -9.92 -18.50 66.61
CA PRO A 1049 -9.06 -17.33 66.68
C PRO A 1049 -9.51 -16.43 67.84
N SER A 1050 -8.59 -16.17 68.77
CA SER A 1050 -8.76 -15.18 69.85
C SER A 1050 -8.48 -13.78 69.36
#